data_AF-A0A1J4K837-F1
#
_entry.id   AF-A0A1J4K837-F1
#
_cell.length_a   1.000
_cell.length_b   1.000
_cell.length_c   1.000
_cell.angle_alpha   90.00
_cell.angle_beta   90.00
_cell.angle_gamma   90.00
#
_symmetry.space_group_name_H-M   'P 1'
#
loop_
_entity.id
_entity.type
_entity.pdbx_description
1 polymer ?
#
loop_
_entity_poly.entity_id
_entity_poly.type
_entity_poly.pdbx_seq_one_letter_code
_entity_poly.pdbx_strand_id
1 'polypeptide(L)'
;MIYGHFSEIKPNNHRKSNSRLLMKKKGGKKKDAYQITPDDLFYTRELNNDEIIFKISPSNYLIPSHNNFSPSLDFTIISGDIEYKTSLEFANTIPEIKKQLKKDPWLRRHKLKNPIDLSPIIDLLELTPIPITLDNYESIISCFNSLKIKNVHNFIMSNVNSMNCTIQIFQEFNNEILLNCDILSEILDLSEDNFNETLLDVVSSDLFKTPEVIANFITTAVRIRPENCKALAKFCIEIMKKLDFWFLHIVIQNCDQKDTYFLLKLFQADQSDPYKEQFFKTLKYESQNIFTWFSPEFEKFDNQKYYEQLKKYQLQFSQVKRGKERSLPNEKDIPESFQFFISNISKFYKNDWELHREITNCGRSQNKLASMIRNDDINDFQQEIFSASMTQQIPYSIFERSNFLNKSPYLIEYAAYFGSMKIFKFLLLNTNKLFNSLKFAIIGNNIEIVRICHQNNCDLIKGLKTSIKYHRYEIFDWIFSQIKCEHQEYKACIKYNNLYALRVFVGKGIILQESCYELASCNCCLVLLKILHAFGLVPNEIIDCIIQSIKKGYHQTVEFFLQNFPKQCSQYNLSSLLYIPIEMNFPQVLKVMIDSGMFYININVPHLDDDTPLIIAVKKESLEMVEMILNEKNIDVNEVNGNNLTALMIACEKGNEKIVKRLVEVPDIDLFLKKDSLTAAKIASNHGFFKIYSFLMEKMKKIQK
;
A
#
# COMPACT_ATOMS: atom_id res chain seq x y z
N MET A 1 4.57 -30.92 -22.67
CA MET A 1 3.09 -31.10 -22.57
C MET A 1 2.78 -32.47 -22.00
N ILE A 2 1.96 -32.55 -20.95
CA ILE A 2 0.74 -33.37 -20.85
C ILE A 2 0.19 -33.17 -19.41
N TYR A 3 -0.93 -32.45 -19.37
CA TYR A 3 -1.96 -32.52 -18.34
C TYR A 3 -2.62 -33.90 -18.37
N GLY A 4 -3.00 -34.46 -17.21
CA GLY A 4 -3.81 -35.67 -17.16
C GLY A 4 -4.19 -36.16 -15.76
N HIS A 5 -5.34 -35.67 -15.29
CA HIS A 5 -6.35 -36.34 -14.45
C HIS A 5 -5.97 -37.23 -13.23
N PHE A 6 -6.50 -36.86 -12.06
CA PHE A 6 -7.50 -37.61 -11.27
C PHE A 6 -8.06 -36.62 -10.22
N SER A 7 -9.23 -36.00 -10.44
CA SER A 7 -10.61 -36.46 -10.21
C SER A 7 -11.15 -36.04 -8.84
N GLU A 8 -12.26 -35.32 -8.92
CA GLU A 8 -13.15 -34.81 -7.88
C GLU A 8 -13.55 -35.87 -6.84
N ILE A 9 -13.87 -35.43 -5.61
CA ILE A 9 -15.12 -35.76 -4.93
C ILE A 9 -15.37 -34.72 -3.82
N LYS A 10 -16.54 -34.07 -3.91
CA LYS A 10 -17.17 -33.19 -2.92
C LYS A 10 -17.88 -34.03 -1.83
N PRO A 11 -18.32 -33.40 -0.71
CA PRO A 11 -18.42 -34.01 0.60
C PRO A 11 -19.71 -34.82 0.79
N ASN A 12 -19.70 -35.82 1.68
CA ASN A 12 -20.90 -36.16 2.45
C ASN A 12 -20.63 -37.04 3.68
N ASN A 13 -21.14 -36.53 4.80
CA ASN A 13 -21.89 -37.20 5.86
C ASN A 13 -21.30 -38.41 6.61
N HIS A 14 -21.28 -38.18 7.92
CA HIS A 14 -21.73 -39.09 8.97
C HIS A 14 -21.01 -40.44 9.16
N ARG A 15 -20.62 -40.58 10.43
CA ARG A 15 -20.67 -41.80 11.25
C ARG A 15 -19.48 -42.77 11.11
N LYS A 16 -18.88 -42.91 12.29
CA LYS A 16 -18.36 -44.14 12.91
C LYS A 16 -16.98 -44.60 12.43
N SER A 17 -16.03 -44.42 13.36
CA SER A 17 -15.46 -45.49 14.18
C SER A 17 -13.94 -45.59 14.17
N ASN A 18 -13.40 -45.46 15.39
CA ASN A 18 -12.09 -45.87 15.86
C ASN A 18 -11.63 -47.23 15.31
N SER A 19 -10.35 -47.34 14.96
CA SER A 19 -9.47 -48.46 15.38
C SER A 19 -8.02 -48.16 14.96
N ARG A 20 -7.11 -47.93 15.92
CA ARG A 20 -6.32 -48.91 16.70
C ARG A 20 -5.10 -49.44 15.94
N LEU A 21 -3.93 -49.03 16.40
CA LEU A 21 -2.71 -49.84 16.41
C LEU A 21 -2.33 -50.06 17.87
N LEU A 22 -2.66 -51.25 18.41
CA LEU A 22 -1.65 -52.20 18.89
C LEU A 22 -2.29 -53.48 19.47
N MET A 23 -1.82 -54.57 18.88
CA MET A 23 -1.62 -55.95 19.34
C MET A 23 -2.49 -56.59 20.44
N LYS A 24 -3.17 -57.65 19.96
CA LYS A 24 -3.25 -59.03 20.50
C LYS A 24 -3.61 -59.26 21.98
N LYS A 25 -4.92 -59.52 22.14
CA LYS A 25 -5.60 -60.55 22.95
C LYS A 25 -4.73 -61.47 23.85
N LYS A 26 -5.07 -61.47 25.15
CA LYS A 26 -5.41 -62.68 25.92
C LYS A 26 -6.80 -62.48 26.56
N GLY A 27 -7.71 -63.43 26.30
CA GLY A 27 -8.88 -63.73 27.14
C GLY A 27 -10.08 -62.77 27.11
N GLY A 28 -11.24 -63.29 26.70
CA GLY A 28 -12.52 -63.07 27.42
C GLY A 28 -13.30 -61.75 27.25
N LYS A 29 -14.25 -61.77 26.31
CA LYS A 29 -15.61 -61.18 26.33
C LYS A 29 -15.82 -59.69 26.73
N LYS A 30 -16.31 -58.91 25.75
CA LYS A 30 -16.91 -57.57 25.84
C LYS A 30 -18.14 -57.53 26.76
N LYS A 31 -18.39 -56.38 27.42
CA LYS A 31 -19.55 -55.51 27.17
C LYS A 31 -19.44 -54.15 27.87
N ASP A 32 -19.63 -53.13 27.02
CA ASP A 32 -20.29 -51.83 27.16
C ASP A 32 -19.81 -50.75 28.14
N ALA A 33 -19.84 -49.53 27.59
CA ALA A 33 -19.14 -48.34 27.98
C ALA A 33 -20.03 -47.37 28.76
N TYR A 34 -19.42 -46.57 29.64
CA TYR A 34 -19.86 -45.21 29.97
C TYR A 34 -18.65 -44.29 30.21
N GLN A 35 -18.95 -43.01 30.21
CA GLN A 35 -18.19 -41.85 29.77
C GLN A 35 -17.58 -41.07 30.96
N ILE A 36 -16.48 -40.36 30.68
CA ILE A 36 -15.98 -39.13 31.33
C ILE A 36 -15.05 -39.30 32.57
N THR A 37 -14.04 -38.41 32.54
CA THR A 37 -12.86 -38.03 33.36
C THR A 37 -13.12 -37.91 34.88
N PRO A 38 -12.17 -37.57 35.80
CA PRO A 38 -10.85 -36.92 35.66
C PRO A 38 -9.75 -37.37 36.66
N ASP A 39 -8.56 -36.75 36.54
CA ASP A 39 -7.56 -36.36 37.55
C ASP A 39 -7.15 -37.26 38.73
N ASP A 40 -5.85 -37.13 39.01
CA ASP A 40 -5.12 -37.42 40.26
C ASP A 40 -4.96 -38.88 40.71
N LEU A 41 -3.69 -39.31 40.88
CA LEU A 41 -3.14 -39.84 42.14
C LEU A 41 -1.69 -40.35 41.96
N PHE A 42 -0.75 -39.46 42.30
CA PHE A 42 0.21 -39.57 43.42
C PHE A 42 1.25 -40.72 43.60
N TYR A 43 2.45 -40.24 44.02
CA TYR A 43 3.53 -40.76 44.89
C TYR A 43 4.50 -41.85 44.39
N THR A 44 5.83 -41.65 44.51
CA THR A 44 6.68 -41.94 45.71
C THR A 44 8.11 -41.34 45.57
N ARG A 45 8.63 -40.54 46.53
CA ARG A 45 9.73 -40.78 47.55
C ARG A 45 10.95 -41.62 47.07
N GLU A 46 12.25 -41.34 47.33
CA GLU A 46 12.98 -40.53 48.34
C GLU A 46 14.50 -40.35 47.97
N LEU A 47 15.11 -39.25 48.44
CA LEU A 47 16.51 -39.00 48.93
C LEU A 47 17.76 -39.09 48.02
N ASN A 48 18.40 -37.95 47.72
CA ASN A 48 19.62 -37.46 48.41
C ASN A 48 20.11 -36.09 47.85
N ASN A 49 20.82 -35.37 48.72
CA ASN A 49 21.19 -33.95 48.74
C ASN A 49 21.77 -33.26 47.49
N ASP A 50 21.54 -31.93 47.52
CA ASP A 50 22.21 -30.80 46.86
C ASP A 50 21.78 -30.41 45.43
N GLU A 51 20.96 -29.34 45.42
CA GLU A 51 20.62 -28.40 44.34
C GLU A 51 20.34 -28.96 42.95
N ILE A 52 19.04 -29.12 42.66
CA ILE A 52 18.53 -29.35 41.30
C ILE A 52 17.87 -28.07 40.79
N ILE A 53 18.56 -27.40 39.87
CA ILE A 53 17.98 -26.42 38.93
C ILE A 53 17.55 -27.19 37.67
N PHE A 54 16.25 -27.31 37.42
CA PHE A 54 15.63 -27.53 36.09
C PHE A 54 14.24 -26.87 36.16
N LYS A 55 13.89 -25.80 35.42
CA LYS A 55 13.86 -25.52 33.97
C LYS A 55 12.87 -26.40 33.19
N ILE A 56 11.97 -25.69 32.46
CA ILE A 56 11.13 -26.08 31.30
C ILE A 56 9.73 -26.62 31.69
N SER A 57 8.57 -26.23 31.11
CA SER A 57 8.20 -25.35 29.98
C SER A 57 6.78 -24.80 30.18
N PRO A 58 6.36 -23.79 29.40
CA PRO A 58 5.01 -23.26 29.36
C PRO A 58 4.12 -24.11 28.46
N SER A 59 2.90 -24.41 28.88
CA SER A 59 1.79 -24.66 27.95
C SER A 59 0.46 -24.64 28.68
N ASN A 60 -0.48 -23.94 28.04
CA ASN A 60 -1.94 -23.96 28.20
C ASN A 60 -2.54 -22.95 29.18
N TYR A 61 -2.94 -21.83 28.57
CA TYR A 61 -4.02 -20.95 29.02
C TYR A 61 -5.27 -21.75 29.41
N LEU A 62 -5.83 -21.41 30.57
CA LEU A 62 -7.27 -21.45 30.86
C LEU A 62 -7.52 -20.39 31.95
N ILE A 63 -8.24 -19.32 31.61
CA ILE A 63 -8.75 -18.35 32.60
C ILE A 63 -10.08 -18.91 33.13
N PRO A 64 -10.35 -18.79 34.44
CA PRO A 64 -11.71 -18.49 34.86
C PRO A 64 -11.81 -17.33 35.88
N SER A 65 -12.62 -16.34 35.51
CA SER A 65 -13.61 -15.58 36.29
C SER A 65 -13.41 -15.21 37.78
N HIS A 66 -13.56 -13.90 38.04
CA HIS A 66 -14.13 -13.22 39.23
C HIS A 66 -13.43 -13.29 40.60
N ASN A 67 -13.15 -12.09 41.12
CA ASN A 67 -13.05 -11.65 42.53
C ASN A 67 -12.34 -12.56 43.55
N ASN A 68 -11.12 -12.17 43.95
CA ASN A 68 -10.71 -11.86 45.33
C ASN A 68 -9.17 -11.87 45.46
N PHE A 69 -8.65 -11.00 46.33
CA PHE A 69 -7.24 -10.75 46.60
C PHE A 69 -6.39 -11.97 47.02
N SER A 70 -5.14 -11.98 46.54
CA SER A 70 -3.80 -12.38 47.09
C SER A 70 -3.71 -13.28 48.35
N PRO A 71 -2.66 -14.13 48.56
CA PRO A 71 -1.24 -13.75 48.51
C PRO A 71 -0.29 -14.84 47.94
N SER A 72 0.86 -14.56 47.36
CA SER A 72 2.09 -14.28 48.09
C SER A 72 3.21 -14.18 47.04
N LEU A 73 3.50 -12.97 46.58
CA LEU A 73 4.83 -12.69 46.06
C LEU A 73 5.53 -12.01 47.22
N ASP A 74 6.46 -12.72 47.85
CA ASP A 74 7.38 -12.12 48.80
C ASP A 74 8.27 -11.16 48.01
N PHE A 75 7.94 -9.88 48.05
CA PHE A 75 8.79 -8.81 47.53
C PHE A 75 9.24 -7.93 48.68
N THR A 76 10.53 -7.60 48.65
CA THR A 76 11.18 -6.79 49.66
C THR A 76 11.20 -5.33 49.20
N ILE A 77 10.60 -4.43 49.98
CA ILE A 77 10.56 -2.98 49.68
C ILE A 77 11.47 -2.27 50.68
N ILE A 78 12.41 -1.48 50.15
CA ILE A 78 13.33 -0.67 50.97
C ILE A 78 12.90 0.79 50.88
N SER A 79 12.64 1.41 52.04
CA SER A 79 12.32 2.84 52.17
C SER A 79 13.30 3.49 53.14
N GLY A 80 14.19 4.34 52.63
CA GLY A 80 15.34 4.84 53.40
C GLY A 80 16.31 3.71 53.74
N ASP A 81 16.71 3.59 55.00
CA ASP A 81 17.61 2.53 55.51
C ASP A 81 16.86 1.30 56.05
N ILE A 82 15.54 1.21 55.84
CA ILE A 82 14.69 0.15 56.41
C ILE A 82 14.12 -0.73 55.29
N GLU A 83 14.25 -2.04 55.47
CA GLU A 83 13.86 -3.09 54.53
C GLU A 83 12.64 -3.85 55.06
N TYR A 84 11.55 -3.90 54.28
CA TYR A 84 10.30 -4.59 54.62
C TYR A 84 10.14 -5.83 53.74
N LYS A 85 9.96 -7.01 54.34
CA LYS A 85 10.15 -8.29 53.63
C LYS A 85 8.86 -8.95 53.14
N THR A 86 7.68 -8.45 53.52
CA THR A 86 6.39 -9.05 53.14
C THR A 86 5.28 -8.03 52.86
N SER A 87 4.27 -8.43 52.08
CA SER A 87 3.08 -7.61 51.75
C SER A 87 2.24 -7.24 52.98
N LEU A 88 2.25 -8.08 54.01
CA LEU A 88 1.54 -7.86 55.28
C LEU A 88 2.22 -6.78 56.14
N GLU A 89 3.56 -6.77 56.19
CA GLU A 89 4.33 -5.73 56.87
C GLU A 89 4.16 -4.36 56.21
N PHE A 90 4.16 -4.32 54.87
CA PHE A 90 3.89 -3.09 54.12
C PHE A 90 2.48 -2.56 54.38
N ALA A 91 1.45 -3.43 54.33
CA ALA A 91 0.06 -3.05 54.60
C ALA A 91 -0.13 -2.40 55.98
N ASN A 92 0.57 -2.90 57.00
CA ASN A 92 0.53 -2.34 58.36
C ASN A 92 1.26 -1.00 58.50
N THR A 93 2.13 -0.62 57.54
CA THR A 93 2.86 0.67 57.53
C THR A 93 2.17 1.77 56.72
N ILE A 94 1.15 1.45 55.91
CA ILE A 94 0.37 2.40 55.09
C ILE A 94 -0.18 3.59 55.91
N PRO A 95 -0.74 3.40 57.13
CA PRO A 95 -1.23 4.51 57.94
C PRO A 95 -0.12 5.49 58.36
N GLU A 96 1.08 4.98 58.64
CA GLU A 96 2.26 5.76 59.04
C GLU A 96 2.79 6.58 57.85
N ILE A 97 2.83 5.97 56.65
CA ILE A 97 3.21 6.63 55.39
C ILE A 97 2.21 7.73 55.01
N LYS A 98 0.89 7.46 55.11
CA LYS A 98 -0.17 8.48 54.93
C LYS A 98 0.01 9.66 55.90
N LYS A 99 0.47 9.41 57.13
CA LYS A 99 0.72 10.44 58.16
C LYS A 99 2.00 11.24 57.89
N GLN A 100 3.03 10.64 57.32
CA GLN A 100 4.27 11.33 56.93
C GLN A 100 4.09 12.20 55.68
N LEU A 101 3.41 11.70 54.64
CA LEU A 101 3.12 12.46 53.41
C LEU A 101 2.29 13.73 53.68
N LYS A 102 1.35 13.68 54.63
CA LYS A 102 0.57 14.87 55.08
C LYS A 102 1.39 15.91 55.87
N LYS A 103 2.55 15.52 56.39
CA LYS A 103 3.46 16.38 57.16
C LYS A 103 4.63 16.92 56.32
N ASP A 104 4.78 16.46 55.08
CA ASP A 104 5.91 16.85 54.22
C ASP A 104 5.93 18.38 53.95
N PRO A 105 7.02 19.09 54.32
CA PRO A 105 7.13 20.53 54.17
C PRO A 105 7.12 21.02 52.72
N TRP A 106 7.52 20.18 51.75
CA TRP A 106 7.55 20.50 50.33
C TRP A 106 6.12 20.55 49.75
N LEU A 107 5.29 19.55 50.04
CA LEU A 107 3.87 19.51 49.67
C LEU A 107 3.06 20.67 50.26
N ARG A 108 3.45 21.17 51.45
CA ARG A 108 2.83 22.37 52.05
C ARG A 108 3.30 23.69 51.45
N ARG A 109 4.55 23.75 50.95
CA ARG A 109 5.15 24.97 50.38
C ARG A 109 4.70 25.23 48.96
N HIS A 110 4.48 24.18 48.18
CA HIS A 110 3.96 24.30 46.82
C HIS A 110 2.44 24.22 46.87
N LYS A 111 1.79 25.37 47.11
CA LYS A 111 0.35 25.54 46.85
C LYS A 111 0.10 25.33 45.35
N LEU A 112 0.01 24.07 44.95
CA LEU A 112 -0.21 23.64 43.57
C LEU A 112 -1.61 24.10 43.15
N LYS A 113 -1.70 24.79 42.02
CA LYS A 113 -2.90 25.49 41.55
C LYS A 113 -4.09 24.56 41.22
N ASN A 114 -3.85 23.26 41.13
CA ASN A 114 -4.88 22.22 41.14
C ASN A 114 -4.50 21.22 42.23
N PRO A 115 -5.47 20.69 43.01
CA PRO A 115 -5.15 19.64 43.95
C PRO A 115 -4.65 18.47 43.11
N ILE A 116 -3.40 18.06 43.31
CA ILE A 116 -2.95 16.76 42.80
C ILE A 116 -3.96 15.77 43.38
N ASP A 117 -4.72 15.14 42.50
CA ASP A 117 -5.61 14.08 42.92
C ASP A 117 -4.73 12.93 43.38
N LEU A 118 -4.60 12.81 44.70
CA LEU A 118 -3.82 11.75 45.34
C LEU A 118 -4.62 10.44 45.39
N SER A 119 -5.88 10.42 44.91
CA SER A 119 -6.72 9.22 44.85
C SER A 119 -6.03 8.05 44.16
N PRO A 120 -5.32 8.21 43.02
CA PRO A 120 -4.60 7.10 42.38
C PRO A 120 -3.48 6.52 43.25
N ILE A 121 -2.83 7.33 44.09
CA ILE A 121 -1.79 6.85 45.02
C ILE A 121 -2.44 6.13 46.21
N ILE A 122 -3.58 6.63 46.69
CA ILE A 122 -4.35 6.05 47.78
C ILE A 122 -4.97 4.71 47.35
N ASP A 123 -5.55 4.66 46.14
CA ASP A 123 -6.11 3.48 45.50
C ASP A 123 -5.03 2.41 45.27
N LEU A 124 -3.84 2.83 44.82
CA LEU A 124 -2.70 1.93 44.63
C LEU A 124 -2.11 1.42 45.96
N LEU A 125 -2.13 2.22 47.02
CA LEU A 125 -1.79 1.76 48.38
C LEU A 125 -2.88 0.84 48.96
N GLU A 126 -4.14 1.02 48.56
CA GLU A 126 -5.27 0.15 48.92
C GLU A 126 -5.40 -1.09 47.99
N LEU A 127 -4.41 -1.28 47.12
CA LEU A 127 -4.26 -2.38 46.16
C LEU A 127 -5.38 -2.49 45.10
N THR A 128 -6.17 -1.45 44.85
CA THR A 128 -7.20 -1.48 43.80
C THR A 128 -6.56 -1.33 42.40
N PRO A 129 -7.01 -2.11 41.39
CA PRO A 129 -6.43 -2.05 40.05
C PRO A 129 -6.83 -0.75 39.33
N ILE A 130 -5.84 0.07 38.98
CA ILE A 130 -6.02 1.35 38.27
C ILE A 130 -5.81 1.12 36.76
N PRO A 131 -6.79 1.46 35.89
CA PRO A 131 -6.57 1.44 34.45
C PRO A 131 -5.62 2.59 34.05
N ILE A 132 -4.47 2.25 33.49
CA ILE A 132 -3.49 3.23 32.98
C ILE A 132 -3.96 3.69 31.60
N THR A 133 -4.19 4.99 31.44
CA THR A 133 -4.58 5.65 30.20
C THR A 133 -3.55 6.73 29.82
N LEU A 134 -3.55 7.16 28.55
CA LEU A 134 -2.68 8.26 28.08
C LEU A 134 -2.83 9.54 28.94
N ASP A 135 -4.04 9.80 29.44
CA ASP A 135 -4.34 11.00 30.22
C ASP A 135 -3.79 10.96 31.66
N ASN A 136 -3.55 9.77 32.22
CA ASN A 136 -3.13 9.61 33.62
C ASN A 136 -1.68 9.10 33.80
N TYR A 137 -1.04 8.61 32.74
CA TYR A 137 0.28 7.98 32.79
C TYR A 137 1.40 8.90 33.32
N GLU A 138 1.54 10.12 32.80
CA GLU A 138 2.60 11.03 33.24
C GLU A 138 2.42 11.47 34.69
N SER A 139 1.17 11.66 35.11
CA SER A 139 0.84 12.00 36.49
C SER A 139 1.21 10.86 37.45
N ILE A 140 0.96 9.61 37.05
CA ILE A 140 1.31 8.42 37.82
C ILE A 140 2.84 8.29 37.94
N ILE A 141 3.59 8.39 36.83
CA ILE A 141 5.06 8.31 36.85
C ILE A 141 5.70 9.43 37.65
N SER A 142 5.23 10.67 37.49
CA SER A 142 5.72 11.83 38.23
C SER A 142 5.52 11.66 39.74
N CYS A 143 4.38 11.11 40.16
CA CYS A 143 4.12 10.79 41.56
C CYS A 143 5.06 9.72 42.12
N PHE A 144 5.30 8.63 41.38
CA PHE A 144 6.20 7.55 41.83
C PHE A 144 7.67 7.97 41.90
N ASN A 145 8.14 8.75 40.93
CA ASN A 145 9.49 9.30 40.92
C ASN A 145 9.71 10.24 42.12
N SER A 146 8.68 11.01 42.48
CA SER A 146 8.70 11.89 43.66
C SER A 146 8.73 11.12 44.98
N LEU A 147 8.11 9.93 45.03
CA LEU A 147 8.11 9.03 46.20
C LEU A 147 9.40 8.18 46.34
N LYS A 148 10.36 8.27 45.41
CA LYS A 148 11.67 7.59 45.42
C LYS A 148 11.62 6.07 45.59
N ILE A 149 10.56 5.41 45.13
CA ILE A 149 10.45 3.95 45.19
C ILE A 149 11.28 3.33 44.05
N LYS A 150 12.42 2.70 44.38
CA LYS A 150 13.47 2.30 43.41
C LYS A 150 13.09 1.18 42.43
N ASN A 151 12.02 0.42 42.67
CA ASN A 151 11.66 -0.75 41.84
C ASN A 151 10.31 -0.65 41.11
N VAL A 152 9.69 0.54 41.08
CA VAL A 152 8.37 0.74 40.48
C VAL A 152 8.38 0.52 38.97
N HIS A 153 9.45 0.95 38.29
CA HIS A 153 9.58 0.76 36.85
C HIS A 153 9.48 -0.73 36.49
N ASN A 154 10.20 -1.60 37.20
CA ASN A 154 10.16 -3.03 36.93
C ASN A 154 8.82 -3.69 37.32
N PHE A 155 8.16 -3.25 38.39
CA PHE A 155 6.85 -3.76 38.83
C PHE A 155 5.69 -3.36 37.89
N ILE A 156 5.73 -2.12 37.37
CA ILE A 156 4.81 -1.66 36.32
C ILE A 156 5.11 -2.44 35.03
N MET A 157 6.39 -2.55 34.62
CA MET A 157 6.78 -3.27 33.41
C MET A 157 6.43 -4.77 33.45
N SER A 158 6.44 -5.42 34.61
CA SER A 158 6.01 -6.83 34.72
C SER A 158 4.51 -7.05 34.57
N ASN A 159 3.68 -6.07 34.94
CA ASN A 159 2.21 -6.17 34.92
C ASN A 159 1.55 -5.46 33.72
N VAL A 160 2.30 -4.69 32.92
CA VAL A 160 1.79 -3.83 31.82
C VAL A 160 2.08 -4.41 30.42
N ASN A 161 2.58 -5.65 30.35
CA ASN A 161 3.07 -6.32 29.13
C ASN A 161 2.06 -6.58 28.00
N SER A 162 0.78 -6.18 28.11
CA SER A 162 -0.19 -6.33 27.02
C SER A 162 -0.65 -5.02 26.35
N MET A 163 -0.33 -3.84 26.91
CA MET A 163 -0.82 -2.55 26.40
C MET A 163 0.25 -1.49 26.11
N ASN A 164 1.39 -1.44 26.82
CA ASN A 164 2.37 -0.37 26.59
C ASN A 164 3.31 -0.55 25.40
N CYS A 165 3.55 -1.77 24.90
CA CYS A 165 4.26 -1.91 23.62
C CYS A 165 3.51 -1.14 22.52
N THR A 166 2.19 -1.01 22.63
CA THR A 166 1.38 -0.36 21.60
C THR A 166 1.49 1.18 21.62
N ILE A 167 1.68 1.79 22.79
CA ILE A 167 1.65 3.26 22.99
C ILE A 167 3.07 3.85 23.00
N GLN A 168 4.02 3.17 23.64
CA GLN A 168 5.40 3.62 23.75
C GLN A 168 6.12 3.52 22.40
N ILE A 169 5.89 2.45 21.62
CA ILE A 169 6.39 2.32 20.24
C ILE A 169 5.68 3.29 19.28
N PHE A 170 4.44 3.71 19.59
CA PHE A 170 3.75 4.74 18.81
C PHE A 170 4.36 6.13 18.99
N GLN A 171 4.92 6.40 20.18
CA GLN A 171 5.64 7.63 20.50
C GLN A 171 7.13 7.55 20.11
N GLU A 172 7.72 6.36 20.20
CA GLU A 172 9.10 6.02 19.78
C GLU A 172 9.18 5.60 18.30
N PHE A 173 8.13 5.83 17.49
CA PHE A 173 8.31 5.75 16.05
C PHE A 173 9.44 6.71 15.70
N ASN A 174 10.52 6.15 15.17
CA ASN A 174 11.73 6.88 14.82
C ASN A 174 11.30 8.21 14.18
N ASN A 175 11.72 9.36 14.73
CA ASN A 175 11.21 10.68 14.34
C ASN A 175 11.23 10.86 12.80
N GLU A 176 12.21 10.23 12.15
CA GLU A 176 12.36 10.14 10.70
C GLU A 176 11.20 9.42 9.97
N ILE A 177 10.68 8.33 10.53
CA ILE A 177 9.52 7.60 9.98
C ILE A 177 8.27 8.47 10.09
N LEU A 178 8.00 9.05 11.27
CA LEU A 178 6.85 9.95 11.45
C LEU A 178 6.94 11.16 10.52
N LEU A 179 8.11 11.80 10.45
CA LEU A 179 8.37 12.90 9.53
C LEU A 179 8.08 12.50 8.08
N ASN A 180 8.58 11.35 7.62
CA ASN A 180 8.30 10.86 6.27
C ASN A 180 6.80 10.57 6.06
N CYS A 181 6.07 10.10 7.07
CA CYS A 181 4.61 9.89 6.98
C CYS A 181 3.85 11.20 6.87
N ASP A 182 4.27 12.20 7.62
CA ASP A 182 3.68 13.54 7.63
C ASP A 182 3.89 14.18 6.25
N ILE A 183 5.12 14.16 5.74
CA ILE A 183 5.47 14.64 4.39
C ILE A 183 4.64 13.94 3.30
N LEU A 184 4.51 12.61 3.37
CA LEU A 184 3.69 11.86 2.42
C LEU A 184 2.20 12.19 2.52
N SER A 185 1.71 12.47 3.73
CA SER A 185 0.33 12.91 3.96
C SER A 185 0.11 14.32 3.42
N GLU A 186 1.10 15.21 3.54
CA GLU A 186 1.07 16.53 2.92
C GLU A 186 1.02 16.46 1.40
N ILE A 187 1.75 15.53 0.75
CA ILE A 187 1.64 15.31 -0.69
C ILE A 187 0.19 14.91 -1.09
N LEU A 188 -0.48 14.07 -0.30
CA LEU A 188 -1.88 13.69 -0.55
C LEU A 188 -2.83 14.88 -0.41
N ASP A 189 -2.47 15.82 0.47
CA ASP A 189 -3.27 16.99 0.79
C ASP A 189 -2.83 18.25 0.05
N LEU A 190 -1.87 18.12 -0.86
CA LEU A 190 -1.24 19.22 -1.58
C LEU A 190 -2.29 20.10 -2.28
N SER A 191 -2.17 21.39 -2.04
CA SER A 191 -3.01 22.48 -2.55
C SER A 191 -2.11 23.66 -2.94
N GLU A 192 -2.69 24.77 -3.37
CA GLU A 192 -1.91 25.99 -3.63
C GLU A 192 -1.38 26.62 -2.33
N ASP A 193 -2.06 26.41 -1.21
CA ASP A 193 -1.76 27.06 0.08
C ASP A 193 -0.53 26.45 0.77
N ASN A 194 -0.40 25.12 0.75
CA ASN A 194 0.72 24.39 1.36
C ASN A 194 1.83 24.01 0.36
N PHE A 195 1.72 24.46 -0.89
CA PHE A 195 2.62 24.04 -1.98
C PHE A 195 4.11 24.22 -1.66
N ASN A 196 4.50 25.39 -1.13
CA ASN A 196 5.90 25.73 -0.91
C ASN A 196 6.51 24.97 0.27
N GLU A 197 5.73 24.78 1.34
CA GLU A 197 6.14 24.05 2.55
C GLU A 197 6.40 22.59 2.21
N THR A 198 5.40 21.91 1.63
CA THR A 198 5.52 20.51 1.22
C THR A 198 6.65 20.27 0.21
N LEU A 199 6.91 21.22 -0.70
CA LEU A 199 8.06 21.12 -1.62
C LEU A 199 9.41 21.19 -0.90
N LEU A 200 9.53 22.03 0.13
CA LEU A 200 10.75 22.12 0.93
C LEU A 200 10.94 20.87 1.79
N ASP A 201 9.87 20.36 2.39
CA ASP A 201 9.95 19.18 3.25
C ASP A 201 10.30 17.93 2.45
N VAL A 202 9.67 17.74 1.29
CA VAL A 202 10.01 16.62 0.39
C VAL A 202 11.47 16.70 -0.04
N VAL A 203 11.96 17.86 -0.47
CA VAL A 203 13.34 18.01 -0.98
C VAL A 203 14.40 17.88 0.11
N SER A 204 14.08 18.25 1.35
CA SER A 204 14.99 18.11 2.50
C SER A 204 14.96 16.71 3.13
N SER A 205 13.94 15.91 2.84
CA SER A 205 13.79 14.54 3.35
C SER A 205 14.58 13.49 2.54
N ASP A 206 14.81 12.33 3.17
CA ASP A 206 15.38 11.17 2.47
C ASP A 206 14.45 10.59 1.40
N LEU A 207 13.15 10.90 1.43
CA LEU A 207 12.19 10.51 0.39
C LEU A 207 12.55 11.11 -0.98
N PHE A 208 13.23 12.26 -1.01
CA PHE A 208 13.69 12.89 -2.26
C PHE A 208 14.56 11.96 -3.12
N LYS A 209 15.29 11.05 -2.48
CA LYS A 209 16.16 10.05 -3.12
C LYS A 209 15.38 8.86 -3.68
N THR A 210 14.07 8.78 -3.44
CA THR A 210 13.19 7.67 -3.81
C THR A 210 12.07 8.13 -4.76
N PRO A 211 12.39 8.38 -6.05
CA PRO A 211 11.44 8.96 -7.00
C PRO A 211 10.17 8.13 -7.18
N GLU A 212 10.23 6.81 -7.04
CA GLU A 212 9.08 5.91 -7.15
C GLU A 212 8.06 6.13 -6.04
N VAL A 213 8.52 6.38 -4.80
CA VAL A 213 7.66 6.63 -3.65
C VAL A 213 6.89 7.93 -3.86
N ILE A 214 7.61 8.99 -4.25
CA ILE A 214 7.01 10.30 -4.53
C ILE A 214 5.99 10.19 -5.67
N ALA A 215 6.35 9.55 -6.79
CA ALA A 215 5.46 9.38 -7.93
C ALA A 215 4.19 8.59 -7.59
N ASN A 216 4.30 7.55 -6.76
CA ASN A 216 3.15 6.78 -6.28
C ASN A 216 2.19 7.63 -5.42
N PHE A 217 2.72 8.47 -4.55
CA PHE A 217 1.90 9.36 -3.72
C PHE A 217 1.24 10.47 -4.53
N ILE A 218 1.95 11.05 -5.49
CA ILE A 218 1.38 12.03 -6.42
C ILE A 218 0.21 11.42 -7.20
N THR A 219 0.41 10.24 -7.81
CA THR A 219 -0.65 9.58 -8.59
C THR A 219 -1.82 9.13 -7.70
N THR A 220 -1.56 8.80 -6.44
CA THR A 220 -2.61 8.54 -5.44
C THR A 220 -3.37 9.82 -5.09
N ALA A 221 -2.67 10.94 -4.87
CA ALA A 221 -3.25 12.25 -4.60
C ALA A 221 -4.16 12.69 -5.74
N VAL A 222 -3.73 12.51 -7.00
CA VAL A 222 -4.53 12.78 -8.22
C VAL A 222 -5.88 12.05 -8.19
N ARG A 223 -5.89 10.80 -7.74
CA ARG A 223 -7.10 9.96 -7.72
C ARG A 223 -8.03 10.27 -6.56
N ILE A 224 -7.49 10.76 -5.45
CA ILE A 224 -8.24 11.09 -4.24
C ILE A 224 -8.76 12.53 -4.29
N ARG A 225 -7.95 13.47 -4.78
CA ARG A 225 -8.20 14.91 -4.87
C ARG A 225 -8.00 15.44 -6.29
N PRO A 226 -8.83 15.02 -7.27
CA PRO A 226 -8.73 15.48 -8.66
C PRO A 226 -8.89 16.99 -8.84
N GLU A 227 -9.44 17.69 -7.84
CA GLU A 227 -9.47 19.15 -7.74
C GLU A 227 -8.08 19.78 -7.70
N ASN A 228 -7.09 19.12 -7.08
CA ASN A 228 -5.76 19.67 -6.82
C ASN A 228 -4.73 19.31 -7.90
N CYS A 229 -5.14 18.71 -9.03
CA CYS A 229 -4.23 18.29 -10.09
C CYS A 229 -3.34 19.42 -10.65
N LYS A 230 -3.77 20.69 -10.56
CA LYS A 230 -2.92 21.83 -10.97
C LYS A 230 -1.71 22.02 -10.06
N ALA A 231 -1.95 22.01 -8.74
CA ALA A 231 -0.87 22.11 -7.74
C ALA A 231 0.05 20.89 -7.84
N LEU A 232 -0.52 19.68 -7.95
CA LEU A 232 0.24 18.44 -8.14
C LEU A 232 1.07 18.46 -9.43
N ALA A 233 0.53 18.95 -10.55
CA ALA A 233 1.27 19.07 -11.80
C ALA A 233 2.46 20.04 -11.66
N LYS A 234 2.24 21.20 -11.05
CA LYS A 234 3.34 22.15 -10.76
C LYS A 234 4.39 21.52 -9.85
N PHE A 235 3.96 20.76 -8.85
CA PHE A 235 4.84 20.07 -7.90
C PHE A 235 5.72 19.04 -8.61
N CYS A 236 5.13 18.23 -9.50
CA CYS A 236 5.89 17.29 -10.33
C CYS A 236 6.98 17.98 -11.14
N ILE A 237 6.67 19.13 -11.75
CA ILE A 237 7.64 19.88 -12.56
C ILE A 237 8.79 20.40 -11.69
N GLU A 238 8.51 20.93 -10.50
CA GLU A 238 9.56 21.40 -9.58
C GLU A 238 10.44 20.26 -9.05
N ILE A 239 9.85 19.09 -8.75
CA ILE A 239 10.62 17.89 -8.38
C ILE A 239 11.44 17.40 -9.57
N MET A 240 10.86 17.34 -10.76
CA MET A 240 11.55 16.92 -11.99
C MET A 240 12.74 17.83 -12.33
N LYS A 241 12.64 19.14 -12.10
CA LYS A 241 13.78 20.08 -12.31
C LYS A 241 14.95 19.81 -11.37
N LYS A 242 14.68 19.28 -10.17
CA LYS A 242 15.71 18.92 -9.18
C LYS A 242 16.23 17.50 -9.39
N LEU A 243 15.39 16.62 -9.93
CA LEU A 243 15.74 15.30 -10.45
C LEU A 243 16.06 15.40 -11.95
N ASP A 244 16.01 14.29 -12.67
CA ASP A 244 16.13 14.25 -14.13
C ASP A 244 14.80 13.85 -14.80
N PHE A 245 14.81 13.74 -16.13
CA PHE A 245 13.64 13.34 -16.92
C PHE A 245 13.14 11.91 -16.62
N TRP A 246 13.90 11.08 -15.90
CA TRP A 246 13.45 9.75 -15.49
C TRP A 246 12.25 9.83 -14.53
N PHE A 247 12.21 10.85 -13.67
CA PHE A 247 11.07 11.06 -12.78
C PHE A 247 9.76 11.25 -13.55
N LEU A 248 9.78 12.02 -14.64
CA LEU A 248 8.63 12.19 -15.53
C LEU A 248 8.16 10.85 -16.09
N HIS A 249 9.10 10.00 -16.48
CA HIS A 249 8.81 8.68 -17.00
C HIS A 249 8.08 7.82 -15.97
N ILE A 250 8.55 7.78 -14.71
CA ILE A 250 7.89 7.06 -13.61
C ILE A 250 6.46 7.58 -13.38
N VAL A 251 6.28 8.91 -13.31
CA VAL A 251 4.96 9.52 -13.06
C VAL A 251 3.96 9.14 -14.16
N ILE A 252 4.34 9.27 -15.44
CA ILE A 252 3.46 8.92 -16.57
C ILE A 252 3.16 7.42 -16.59
N GLN A 253 4.12 6.55 -16.26
CA GLN A 253 3.90 5.10 -16.21
C GLN A 253 2.94 4.66 -15.10
N ASN A 254 2.91 5.38 -13.98
CA ASN A 254 1.99 5.12 -12.88
C ASN A 254 0.56 5.65 -13.14
N CYS A 255 0.40 6.51 -14.15
CA CYS A 255 -0.90 7.01 -14.59
C CYS A 255 -1.64 6.00 -15.48
N ASP A 256 -2.96 5.90 -15.30
CA ASP A 256 -3.85 5.18 -16.22
C ASP A 256 -4.80 6.16 -16.94
N GLN A 257 -5.77 5.63 -17.70
CA GLN A 257 -6.74 6.44 -18.44
C GLN A 257 -7.59 7.37 -17.56
N LYS A 258 -7.64 7.11 -16.24
CA LYS A 258 -8.37 7.90 -15.25
C LYS A 258 -7.64 9.17 -14.87
N ASP A 259 -6.33 9.19 -15.06
CA ASP A 259 -5.45 10.29 -14.65
C ASP A 259 -5.23 11.31 -15.79
N THR A 260 -6.00 11.21 -16.88
CA THR A 260 -5.85 12.02 -18.11
C THR A 260 -5.92 13.54 -17.85
N TYR A 261 -6.80 14.00 -16.95
CA TYR A 261 -6.85 15.43 -16.58
C TYR A 261 -5.55 15.91 -15.94
N PHE A 262 -4.98 15.10 -15.04
CA PHE A 262 -3.69 15.40 -14.43
C PHE A 262 -2.56 15.40 -15.46
N LEU A 263 -2.52 14.40 -16.35
CA LEU A 263 -1.54 14.35 -17.44
C LEU A 263 -1.62 15.58 -18.33
N LEU A 264 -2.83 16.08 -18.65
CA LEU A 264 -2.99 17.32 -19.41
C LEU A 264 -2.45 18.53 -18.63
N LYS A 265 -2.70 18.62 -17.32
CA LYS A 265 -2.16 19.72 -16.49
C LYS A 265 -0.65 19.64 -16.32
N LEU A 266 -0.10 18.43 -16.23
CA LEU A 266 1.33 18.18 -16.22
C LEU A 266 1.98 18.61 -17.54
N PHE A 267 1.37 18.26 -18.68
CA PHE A 267 1.81 18.73 -20.00
C PHE A 267 1.75 20.26 -20.13
N GLN A 268 0.69 20.88 -19.60
CA GLN A 268 0.51 22.33 -19.68
C GLN A 268 1.46 23.12 -18.77
N ALA A 269 1.95 22.51 -17.68
CA ALA A 269 2.76 23.16 -16.65
C ALA A 269 4.18 23.52 -17.10
N ASP A 270 4.75 22.82 -18.08
CA ASP A 270 6.05 23.13 -18.68
C ASP A 270 5.93 23.11 -20.21
N GLN A 271 6.31 24.22 -20.85
CA GLN A 271 6.18 24.41 -22.29
C GLN A 271 7.48 24.25 -23.06
N SER A 272 8.58 23.87 -22.40
CA SER A 272 9.88 23.65 -23.03
C SER A 272 9.87 22.49 -24.04
N ASP A 273 10.55 22.66 -25.17
CA ASP A 273 10.55 21.67 -26.26
C ASP A 273 11.13 20.29 -25.86
N PRO A 274 12.26 20.20 -25.12
CA PRO A 274 12.81 18.91 -24.70
C PRO A 274 11.84 18.12 -23.82
N TYR A 275 11.09 18.82 -22.96
CA TYR A 275 10.08 18.21 -22.10
C TYR A 275 8.93 17.62 -22.91
N LYS A 276 8.40 18.36 -23.89
CA LYS A 276 7.29 17.91 -24.74
C LYS A 276 7.65 16.65 -25.52
N GLU A 277 8.84 16.63 -26.09
CA GLU A 277 9.31 15.46 -26.85
C GLU A 277 9.38 14.21 -25.95
N GLN A 278 9.93 14.35 -24.74
CA GLN A 278 10.04 13.24 -23.79
C GLN A 278 8.68 12.80 -23.22
N PHE A 279 7.79 13.75 -22.94
CA PHE A 279 6.43 13.49 -22.47
C PHE A 279 5.67 12.62 -23.48
N PHE A 280 5.71 13.01 -24.76
CA PHE A 280 5.06 12.31 -25.84
C PHE A 280 5.70 10.95 -26.16
N LYS A 281 7.02 10.81 -26.05
CA LYS A 281 7.69 9.50 -26.11
C LYS A 281 7.21 8.52 -25.04
N THR A 282 6.88 9.02 -23.86
CA THR A 282 6.44 8.19 -22.72
C THR A 282 4.93 7.88 -22.75
N LEU A 283 4.12 8.83 -23.24
CA LEU A 283 2.66 8.73 -23.22
C LEU A 283 2.13 7.63 -24.15
N LYS A 284 1.28 6.74 -23.63
CA LYS A 284 0.63 5.68 -24.40
C LYS A 284 -0.56 6.22 -25.22
N TYR A 285 -0.34 6.50 -26.50
CA TYR A 285 -1.32 7.07 -27.44
C TYR A 285 -2.58 6.22 -27.71
N GLU A 286 -2.59 4.94 -27.36
CA GLU A 286 -3.63 4.00 -27.79
C GLU A 286 -4.96 4.15 -27.02
N SER A 287 -4.98 4.91 -25.93
CA SER A 287 -6.19 5.15 -25.14
C SER A 287 -7.12 6.16 -25.81
N GLN A 288 -8.41 5.82 -25.90
CA GLN A 288 -9.47 6.73 -26.37
C GLN A 288 -9.56 8.02 -25.54
N ASN A 289 -9.39 7.94 -24.21
CA ASN A 289 -9.39 9.11 -23.33
C ASN A 289 -8.21 10.03 -23.63
N ILE A 290 -7.00 9.46 -23.71
CA ILE A 290 -5.78 10.22 -24.01
C ILE A 290 -5.91 10.85 -25.40
N PHE A 291 -6.35 10.09 -26.41
CA PHE A 291 -6.59 10.62 -27.75
C PHE A 291 -7.55 11.79 -27.76
N THR A 292 -8.69 11.68 -27.07
CA THR A 292 -9.67 12.77 -27.01
C THR A 292 -9.07 14.01 -26.37
N TRP A 293 -8.49 13.87 -25.18
CA TRP A 293 -8.00 15.00 -24.39
C TRP A 293 -6.79 15.70 -25.01
N PHE A 294 -5.92 14.96 -25.68
CA PHE A 294 -4.70 15.46 -26.33
C PHE A 294 -4.83 15.63 -27.85
N SER A 295 -6.04 15.56 -28.42
CA SER A 295 -6.23 15.70 -29.89
C SER A 295 -5.56 16.95 -30.48
N PRO A 296 -5.71 18.16 -29.89
CA PRO A 296 -5.04 19.36 -30.40
C PRO A 296 -3.51 19.26 -30.37
N GLU A 297 -2.96 18.64 -29.32
CA GLU A 297 -1.53 18.48 -29.12
C GLU A 297 -0.95 17.40 -30.05
N PHE A 298 -1.67 16.30 -30.26
CA PHE A 298 -1.28 15.22 -31.17
C PHE A 298 -1.25 15.66 -32.62
N GLU A 299 -2.24 16.44 -33.07
CA GLU A 299 -2.24 17.01 -34.43
C GLU A 299 -1.02 17.89 -34.67
N LYS A 300 -0.59 18.66 -33.65
CA LYS A 300 0.59 19.53 -33.72
C LYS A 300 1.91 18.78 -33.65
N PHE A 301 2.00 17.76 -32.81
CA PHE A 301 3.25 17.02 -32.56
C PHE A 301 3.53 15.95 -33.62
N ASP A 302 2.52 15.17 -34.01
CA ASP A 302 2.64 14.07 -34.99
C ASP A 302 1.36 13.96 -35.83
N ASN A 303 1.26 14.87 -36.80
CA ASN A 303 0.08 15.04 -37.64
C ASN A 303 -0.28 13.76 -38.43
N GLN A 304 0.73 13.06 -38.94
CA GLN A 304 0.51 11.83 -39.71
C GLN A 304 -0.12 10.75 -38.84
N LYS A 305 0.49 10.45 -37.69
CA LYS A 305 0.00 9.42 -36.76
C LYS A 305 -1.35 9.78 -36.18
N TYR A 306 -1.60 11.07 -35.91
CA TYR A 306 -2.91 11.55 -35.48
C TYR A 306 -4.01 11.19 -36.49
N TYR A 307 -3.83 11.49 -37.78
CA TYR A 307 -4.85 11.19 -38.80
C TYR A 307 -4.98 9.69 -39.09
N GLU A 308 -3.89 8.92 -39.01
CA GLU A 308 -3.94 7.45 -39.09
C GLU A 308 -4.82 6.87 -37.97
N GLN A 309 -4.60 7.34 -36.73
CA GLN A 309 -5.38 6.92 -35.58
C GLN A 309 -6.83 7.40 -35.65
N LEU A 310 -7.08 8.63 -36.12
CA LEU A 310 -8.43 9.15 -36.33
C LEU A 310 -9.20 8.30 -37.34
N LYS A 311 -8.57 7.95 -38.47
CA LYS A 311 -9.15 7.04 -39.47
C LYS A 311 -9.44 5.67 -38.88
N LYS A 312 -8.53 5.11 -38.08
CA LYS A 312 -8.73 3.83 -37.39
C LYS A 312 -9.99 3.87 -36.52
N TYR A 313 -10.18 4.91 -35.70
CA TYR A 313 -11.38 5.05 -34.88
C TYR A 313 -12.63 5.25 -35.73
N GLN A 314 -12.60 6.12 -36.75
CA GLN A 314 -13.74 6.33 -37.66
C GLN A 314 -14.16 5.06 -38.40
N LEU A 315 -13.20 4.24 -38.84
CA LEU A 315 -13.44 2.95 -39.49
C LEU A 315 -14.10 1.97 -38.53
N GLN A 316 -13.58 1.85 -37.29
CA GLN A 316 -14.20 1.03 -36.24
C GLN A 316 -15.66 1.42 -36.03
N PHE A 317 -15.99 2.72 -35.94
CA PHE A 317 -17.38 3.17 -35.83
C PHE A 317 -18.25 2.84 -37.04
N SER A 318 -17.70 2.94 -38.25
CA SER A 318 -18.44 2.66 -39.48
C SER A 318 -18.77 1.17 -39.65
N GLN A 319 -17.89 0.28 -39.17
CA GLN A 319 -18.06 -1.18 -39.19
C GLN A 319 -19.10 -1.62 -38.16
N VAL A 320 -19.01 -1.07 -36.95
CA VAL A 320 -19.98 -1.24 -35.87
C VAL A 320 -21.41 -0.90 -36.35
N LYS A 321 -21.63 0.28 -36.95
CA LYS A 321 -22.94 0.69 -37.47
C LYS A 321 -23.49 -0.20 -38.59
N ARG A 322 -22.65 -0.99 -39.26
CA ARG A 322 -23.04 -1.86 -40.39
C ARG A 322 -23.31 -3.31 -39.97
N GLY A 323 -23.21 -3.64 -38.69
CA GLY A 323 -23.50 -4.99 -38.17
C GLY A 323 -22.61 -6.09 -38.75
N LYS A 324 -21.46 -5.75 -39.34
CA LYS A 324 -20.53 -6.70 -39.96
C LYS A 324 -19.33 -6.90 -39.03
N GLU A 325 -19.24 -8.14 -38.51
CA GLU A 325 -18.12 -8.81 -37.82
C GLU A 325 -18.25 -9.02 -36.30
N ARG A 326 -18.04 -10.30 -35.91
CA ARG A 326 -18.13 -10.88 -34.56
C ARG A 326 -16.78 -10.90 -33.81
N SER A 327 -15.76 -10.19 -34.29
CA SER A 327 -14.37 -10.30 -33.77
C SER A 327 -13.67 -8.95 -33.56
N LEU A 328 -14.42 -7.93 -33.17
CA LEU A 328 -13.91 -6.67 -32.60
C LEU A 328 -14.68 -6.40 -31.30
N PRO A 329 -14.13 -5.60 -30.36
CA PRO A 329 -14.75 -5.36 -29.05
C PRO A 329 -16.22 -4.98 -29.27
N ASN A 330 -17.12 -5.61 -28.51
CA ASN A 330 -18.56 -5.48 -28.72
C ASN A 330 -18.95 -4.00 -28.81
N GLU A 331 -20.06 -3.65 -29.48
CA GLU A 331 -20.66 -2.30 -29.43
C GLU A 331 -20.73 -1.68 -28.02
N LYS A 332 -20.71 -2.52 -26.99
CA LYS A 332 -20.65 -2.16 -25.57
C LYS A 332 -19.30 -1.61 -25.08
N ASP A 333 -18.23 -1.73 -25.86
CA ASP A 333 -16.85 -1.42 -25.43
C ASP A 333 -16.40 -0.01 -25.84
N ILE A 334 -17.14 0.68 -26.73
CA ILE A 334 -16.82 2.07 -27.10
C ILE A 334 -17.75 3.05 -26.38
N PRO A 335 -17.28 3.86 -25.43
CA PRO A 335 -18.12 4.76 -24.64
C PRO A 335 -18.91 5.74 -25.52
N GLU A 336 -20.19 5.93 -25.22
CA GLU A 336 -21.07 6.87 -25.95
C GLU A 336 -20.52 8.30 -26.02
N SER A 337 -19.80 8.75 -24.98
CA SER A 337 -19.20 10.09 -24.99
C SER A 337 -17.96 10.18 -25.89
N PHE A 338 -17.23 9.08 -26.11
CA PHE A 338 -16.19 9.02 -27.14
C PHE A 338 -16.81 9.02 -28.54
N GLN A 339 -17.93 8.31 -28.74
CA GLN A 339 -18.71 8.38 -29.97
C GLN A 339 -19.20 9.81 -30.26
N PHE A 340 -19.68 10.50 -29.23
CA PHE A 340 -20.10 11.90 -29.32
C PHE A 340 -18.94 12.80 -29.73
N PHE A 341 -17.75 12.62 -29.14
CA PHE A 341 -16.55 13.38 -29.52
C PHE A 341 -16.21 13.18 -30.99
N ILE A 342 -16.07 11.93 -31.45
CA ILE A 342 -15.70 11.62 -32.84
C ILE A 342 -16.75 12.12 -33.83
N SER A 343 -18.03 11.98 -33.50
CA SER A 343 -19.14 12.46 -34.35
C SER A 343 -19.19 13.99 -34.44
N ASN A 344 -18.66 14.70 -33.44
CA ASN A 344 -18.64 16.16 -33.38
C ASN A 344 -17.24 16.76 -33.53
N ILE A 345 -16.24 15.98 -33.97
CA ILE A 345 -14.84 16.43 -34.03
C ILE A 345 -14.66 17.68 -34.89
N SER A 346 -15.43 17.80 -35.99
CA SER A 346 -15.43 18.98 -36.86
C SER A 346 -15.93 20.25 -36.16
N LYS A 347 -16.83 20.13 -35.18
CA LYS A 347 -17.28 21.28 -34.37
C LYS A 347 -16.19 21.75 -33.42
N PHE A 348 -15.46 20.82 -32.81
CA PHE A 348 -14.32 21.16 -31.95
C PHE A 348 -13.19 21.81 -32.76
N TYR A 349 -12.97 21.35 -33.99
CA TYR A 349 -11.95 21.87 -34.89
C TYR A 349 -12.22 23.28 -35.43
N LYS A 350 -13.50 23.68 -35.53
CA LYS A 350 -13.94 24.88 -36.27
C LYS A 350 -13.21 26.18 -35.89
N ASN A 351 -12.74 26.29 -34.64
CA ASN A 351 -12.00 27.44 -34.12
C ASN A 351 -10.64 27.02 -33.51
N ASP A 352 -9.79 26.31 -34.26
CA ASP A 352 -8.47 25.84 -33.77
C ASP A 352 -8.55 25.15 -32.38
N TRP A 353 -9.54 24.28 -32.20
CA TRP A 353 -9.76 23.56 -30.94
C TRP A 353 -10.12 24.40 -29.70
N GLU A 354 -10.46 25.70 -29.84
CA GLU A 354 -10.76 26.59 -28.72
C GLU A 354 -11.83 26.02 -27.77
N LEU A 355 -12.98 25.62 -28.31
CA LEU A 355 -14.07 24.99 -27.54
C LEU A 355 -13.60 23.72 -26.80
N HIS A 356 -12.76 22.91 -27.47
CA HIS A 356 -12.23 21.69 -26.87
C HIS A 356 -11.30 22.00 -25.71
N ARG A 357 -10.40 22.99 -25.88
CA ARG A 357 -9.48 23.44 -24.83
C ARG A 357 -10.24 24.01 -23.63
N GLU A 358 -11.32 24.76 -23.86
CA GLU A 358 -12.17 25.26 -22.77
C GLU A 358 -12.76 24.10 -21.94
N ILE A 359 -13.32 23.09 -22.62
CA ILE A 359 -13.93 21.93 -21.98
C ILE A 359 -12.89 21.09 -21.23
N THR A 360 -11.74 20.79 -21.83
CA THR A 360 -10.69 19.98 -21.19
C THR A 360 -10.00 20.74 -20.06
N ASN A 361 -9.81 22.06 -20.17
CA ASN A 361 -9.27 22.87 -19.09
C ASN A 361 -10.21 22.96 -17.90
N CYS A 362 -11.52 23.04 -18.18
CA CYS A 362 -12.54 22.99 -17.16
C CYS A 362 -12.70 21.59 -16.58
N GLY A 363 -12.49 20.52 -17.35
CA GLY A 363 -12.65 19.13 -16.91
C GLY A 363 -14.06 18.89 -16.35
N ARG A 364 -15.10 19.28 -17.09
CA ARG A 364 -16.49 19.18 -16.61
C ARG A 364 -17.37 18.45 -17.61
N SER A 365 -18.42 17.81 -17.09
CA SER A 365 -19.51 17.31 -17.92
C SER A 365 -20.21 18.46 -18.65
N GLN A 366 -20.59 18.21 -19.90
CA GLN A 366 -21.33 19.17 -20.74
C GLN A 366 -22.83 19.21 -20.40
N ASN A 367 -23.28 18.38 -19.46
CA ASN A 367 -24.67 18.34 -19.03
C ASN A 367 -25.04 19.61 -18.24
N LYS A 368 -26.11 20.30 -18.67
CA LYS A 368 -26.59 21.55 -18.04
C LYS A 368 -26.89 21.39 -16.56
N LEU A 369 -27.63 20.34 -16.18
CA LEU A 369 -27.97 20.05 -14.78
C LEU A 369 -26.72 19.77 -13.95
N ALA A 370 -25.73 19.08 -14.51
CA ALA A 370 -24.44 18.87 -13.84
C ALA A 370 -23.73 20.21 -13.56
N SER A 371 -23.78 21.16 -14.49
CA SER A 371 -23.21 22.51 -14.28
C SER A 371 -23.95 23.28 -13.20
N MET A 372 -25.29 23.28 -13.21
CA MET A 372 -26.11 23.95 -12.20
C MET A 372 -25.86 23.37 -10.80
N ILE A 373 -25.77 22.03 -10.69
CA ILE A 373 -25.44 21.36 -9.43
C ILE A 373 -24.08 21.81 -8.93
N ARG A 374 -23.02 21.79 -9.76
CA ARG A 374 -21.67 22.19 -9.33
C ARG A 374 -21.60 23.61 -8.78
N ASN A 375 -22.44 24.51 -9.28
CA ASN A 375 -22.49 25.90 -8.83
C ASN A 375 -23.51 26.14 -7.70
N ASP A 376 -24.20 25.08 -7.23
CA ASP A 376 -25.33 25.13 -6.31
C ASP A 376 -26.42 26.17 -6.71
N ASP A 377 -26.63 26.31 -8.02
CA ASP A 377 -27.59 27.26 -8.59
C ASP A 377 -29.01 26.68 -8.57
N ILE A 378 -29.65 26.81 -7.41
CA ILE A 378 -30.99 26.27 -7.20
C ILE A 378 -32.06 26.91 -8.09
N ASN A 379 -31.90 28.17 -8.47
CA ASN A 379 -32.94 28.91 -9.20
C ASN A 379 -33.07 28.37 -10.62
N ASP A 380 -31.95 28.29 -11.33
CA ASP A 380 -31.90 27.74 -12.69
C ASP A 380 -32.15 26.24 -12.68
N PHE A 381 -31.66 25.54 -11.66
CA PHE A 381 -31.90 24.10 -11.49
C PHE A 381 -33.40 23.78 -11.34
N GLN A 382 -34.13 24.56 -10.55
CA GLN A 382 -35.57 24.37 -10.38
C GLN A 382 -36.32 24.56 -11.69
N GLN A 383 -35.96 25.56 -12.50
CA GLN A 383 -36.59 25.79 -13.80
C GLN A 383 -36.36 24.63 -14.77
N GLU A 384 -35.12 24.15 -14.88
CA GLU A 384 -34.77 23.07 -15.81
C GLU A 384 -35.33 21.71 -15.36
N ILE A 385 -35.32 21.42 -14.05
CA ILE A 385 -35.72 20.10 -13.53
C ILE A 385 -37.23 19.84 -13.66
N PHE A 386 -38.09 20.86 -13.80
CA PHE A 386 -39.53 20.66 -14.07
C PHE A 386 -39.78 19.86 -15.34
N SER A 387 -38.87 19.93 -16.31
CA SER A 387 -38.97 19.19 -17.57
C SER A 387 -38.46 17.75 -17.49
N ALA A 388 -37.87 17.35 -16.36
CA ALA A 388 -37.15 16.08 -16.23
C ALA A 388 -37.43 15.36 -14.90
N SER A 389 -36.98 14.11 -14.78
CA SER A 389 -37.15 13.34 -13.54
C SER A 389 -36.16 13.80 -12.48
N MET A 390 -36.62 14.09 -11.25
CA MET A 390 -35.75 14.41 -10.10
C MET A 390 -34.85 13.25 -9.66
N THR A 391 -35.13 12.02 -10.11
CA THR A 391 -34.29 10.83 -9.89
C THR A 391 -33.51 10.41 -11.12
N GLN A 392 -33.34 11.31 -12.10
CA GLN A 392 -32.49 11.01 -13.25
C GLN A 392 -31.01 10.91 -12.85
N GLN A 393 -30.23 10.27 -13.71
CA GLN A 393 -28.79 10.12 -13.56
C GLN A 393 -28.06 11.12 -14.47
N ILE A 394 -26.91 11.58 -14.02
CA ILE A 394 -26.02 12.38 -14.86
C ILE A 394 -25.31 11.44 -15.83
N PRO A 395 -25.38 11.67 -17.14
CA PRO A 395 -24.75 10.80 -18.11
C PRO A 395 -23.22 10.80 -17.98
N TYR A 396 -22.61 9.68 -18.34
CA TYR A 396 -21.16 9.52 -18.41
C TYR A 396 -20.53 10.61 -19.29
N SER A 397 -19.41 11.19 -18.83
CA SER A 397 -18.65 12.17 -19.60
C SER A 397 -17.17 11.87 -19.56
N ILE A 398 -16.55 11.71 -20.75
CA ILE A 398 -15.09 11.57 -20.87
C ILE A 398 -14.33 12.79 -20.33
N PHE A 399 -14.98 13.95 -20.17
CA PHE A 399 -14.37 15.18 -19.67
C PHE A 399 -14.50 15.33 -18.15
N GLU A 400 -15.19 14.41 -17.46
CA GLU A 400 -15.31 14.46 -16.00
C GLU A 400 -13.97 14.11 -15.33
N ARG A 401 -13.49 14.97 -14.43
CA ARG A 401 -12.18 14.79 -13.75
C ARG A 401 -12.15 13.55 -12.87
N SER A 402 -13.26 13.30 -12.17
CA SER A 402 -13.36 12.20 -11.21
C SER A 402 -14.00 10.99 -11.86
N ASN A 403 -13.24 9.92 -12.05
CA ASN A 403 -13.78 8.66 -12.57
C ASN A 403 -14.81 8.01 -11.63
N PHE A 404 -14.84 8.44 -10.37
CA PHE A 404 -15.91 8.05 -9.47
C PHE A 404 -17.29 8.56 -9.92
N LEU A 405 -17.34 9.76 -10.52
CA LEU A 405 -18.55 10.36 -11.07
C LEU A 405 -18.96 9.76 -12.42
N ASN A 406 -18.06 9.02 -13.08
CA ASN A 406 -18.30 8.37 -14.36
C ASN A 406 -19.04 7.02 -14.25
N LYS A 407 -19.96 6.92 -13.29
CA LYS A 407 -20.82 5.74 -13.03
C LYS A 407 -22.30 6.08 -13.06
N SER A 408 -22.66 7.11 -13.81
CA SER A 408 -24.01 7.64 -13.93
C SER A 408 -24.70 7.92 -12.58
N PRO A 409 -24.14 8.81 -11.74
CA PRO A 409 -24.68 9.10 -10.42
C PRO A 409 -26.05 9.79 -10.52
N TYR A 410 -26.90 9.56 -9.53
CA TYR A 410 -28.15 10.31 -9.40
C TYR A 410 -27.87 11.79 -9.12
N LEU A 411 -28.79 12.68 -9.50
CA LEU A 411 -28.63 14.13 -9.25
C LEU A 411 -28.29 14.45 -7.79
N ILE A 412 -28.93 13.76 -6.84
CA ILE A 412 -28.68 13.94 -5.40
C ILE A 412 -27.31 13.41 -4.96
N GLU A 413 -26.80 12.35 -5.60
CA GLU A 413 -25.45 11.82 -5.35
C GLU A 413 -24.41 12.80 -5.89
N TYR A 414 -24.66 13.40 -7.05
CA TYR A 414 -23.78 14.41 -7.63
C TYR A 414 -23.76 15.70 -6.79
N ALA A 415 -24.92 16.15 -6.32
CA ALA A 415 -25.03 17.26 -5.39
C ALA A 415 -24.30 16.98 -4.07
N ALA A 416 -24.38 15.75 -3.57
CA ALA A 416 -23.62 15.33 -2.40
C ALA A 416 -22.10 15.41 -2.62
N TYR A 417 -21.61 15.06 -3.80
CA TYR A 417 -20.18 15.14 -4.13
C TYR A 417 -19.66 16.58 -4.24
N PHE A 418 -20.42 17.50 -4.82
CA PHE A 418 -19.97 18.90 -4.98
C PHE A 418 -20.33 19.80 -3.80
N GLY A 419 -21.02 19.28 -2.78
CA GLY A 419 -21.40 20.08 -1.62
C GLY A 419 -22.53 21.06 -1.91
N SER A 420 -23.32 20.79 -2.96
CA SER A 420 -24.41 21.63 -3.45
C SER A 420 -25.59 21.59 -2.48
N MET A 421 -25.46 22.30 -1.36
CA MET A 421 -26.33 22.14 -0.20
C MET A 421 -27.78 22.52 -0.51
N LYS A 422 -28.02 23.58 -1.28
CA LYS A 422 -29.38 24.03 -1.62
C LYS A 422 -30.06 22.99 -2.50
N ILE A 423 -29.38 22.53 -3.55
CA ILE A 423 -29.93 21.53 -4.47
C ILE A 423 -30.07 20.17 -3.79
N PHE A 424 -29.11 19.76 -2.96
CA PHE A 424 -29.18 18.51 -2.20
C PHE A 424 -30.41 18.46 -1.29
N LYS A 425 -30.65 19.53 -0.50
CA LYS A 425 -31.83 19.63 0.36
C LYS A 425 -33.12 19.63 -0.46
N PHE A 426 -33.16 20.37 -1.56
CA PHE A 426 -34.31 20.38 -2.47
C PHE A 426 -34.63 18.98 -3.02
N LEU A 427 -33.63 18.25 -3.51
CA LEU A 427 -33.81 16.90 -4.03
C LEU A 427 -34.21 15.91 -2.93
N LEU A 428 -33.63 16.02 -1.74
CA LEU A 428 -33.98 15.17 -0.60
C LEU A 428 -35.44 15.35 -0.19
N LEU A 429 -35.90 16.60 -0.07
CA LEU A 429 -37.29 16.92 0.29
C LEU A 429 -38.30 16.37 -0.72
N ASN A 430 -38.00 16.45 -2.02
CA ASN A 430 -38.93 16.03 -3.06
C ASN A 430 -38.89 14.53 -3.38
N THR A 431 -37.74 13.87 -3.21
CA THR A 431 -37.59 12.44 -3.58
C THR A 431 -37.65 11.50 -2.40
N ASN A 432 -37.31 11.97 -1.19
CA ASN A 432 -37.10 11.18 0.02
C ASN A 432 -36.15 9.98 -0.19
N LYS A 433 -35.19 10.10 -1.12
CA LYS A 433 -34.25 9.03 -1.50
C LYS A 433 -32.82 9.54 -1.46
N LEU A 434 -31.99 8.92 -0.60
CA LEU A 434 -30.57 9.26 -0.46
C LEU A 434 -29.62 8.38 -1.29
N PHE A 435 -30.08 7.25 -1.84
CA PHE A 435 -29.23 6.33 -2.62
C PHE A 435 -27.85 6.10 -1.94
N ASN A 436 -26.72 6.34 -2.63
CA ASN A 436 -25.38 6.29 -2.04
C ASN A 436 -24.83 7.68 -1.67
N SER A 437 -25.66 8.70 -1.46
CA SER A 437 -25.23 10.08 -1.19
C SER A 437 -24.22 10.19 -0.04
N LEU A 438 -24.28 9.35 1.00
CA LEU A 438 -23.26 9.31 2.05
C LEU A 438 -21.85 9.09 1.47
N LYS A 439 -21.69 8.12 0.57
CA LYS A 439 -20.41 7.82 -0.08
C LYS A 439 -19.94 8.98 -0.93
N PHE A 440 -20.84 9.61 -1.70
CA PHE A 440 -20.51 10.75 -2.55
C PHE A 440 -20.11 11.98 -1.71
N ALA A 441 -20.84 12.26 -0.62
CA ALA A 441 -20.52 13.33 0.31
C ALA A 441 -19.15 13.16 0.95
N ILE A 442 -18.81 11.93 1.37
CA ILE A 442 -17.49 11.64 1.94
C ILE A 442 -16.41 11.88 0.88
N ILE A 443 -16.54 11.31 -0.32
CA ILE A 443 -15.53 11.46 -1.37
C ILE A 443 -15.38 12.92 -1.78
N GLY A 444 -16.47 13.68 -1.83
CA GLY A 444 -16.51 15.11 -2.10
C GLY A 444 -16.06 16.02 -0.95
N ASN A 445 -15.70 15.45 0.21
CA ASN A 445 -15.32 16.16 1.43
C ASN A 445 -16.40 17.09 2.02
N ASN A 446 -17.68 16.70 1.97
CA ASN A 446 -18.81 17.53 2.40
C ASN A 446 -19.40 17.02 3.73
N ILE A 447 -18.76 17.38 4.85
CA ILE A 447 -19.15 16.90 6.19
C ILE A 447 -20.59 17.23 6.58
N GLU A 448 -21.11 18.39 6.18
CA GLU A 448 -22.50 18.78 6.47
C GLU A 448 -23.51 17.85 5.78
N ILE A 449 -23.23 17.43 4.55
CA ILE A 449 -24.08 16.46 3.84
C ILE A 449 -23.94 15.07 4.50
N VAL A 450 -22.75 14.70 4.95
CA VAL A 450 -22.53 13.46 5.73
C VAL A 450 -23.38 13.44 7.00
N ARG A 451 -23.45 14.57 7.73
CA ARG A 451 -24.31 14.72 8.92
C ARG A 451 -25.79 14.55 8.58
N ILE A 452 -26.26 15.15 7.47
CA ILE A 452 -27.64 14.96 7.00
C ILE A 452 -27.91 13.50 6.63
N CYS A 453 -26.98 12.83 5.94
CA CYS A 453 -27.13 11.41 5.63
C CYS A 453 -27.22 10.54 6.89
N HIS A 454 -26.45 10.88 7.94
CA HIS A 454 -26.52 10.18 9.21
C HIS A 454 -27.86 10.38 9.92
N GLN A 455 -28.39 11.60 9.96
CA GLN A 455 -29.74 11.88 10.50
C GLN A 455 -30.84 11.06 9.81
N ASN A 456 -30.60 10.64 8.57
CA ASN A 456 -31.49 9.78 7.79
C ASN A 456 -31.10 8.29 7.86
N ASN A 457 -30.41 7.85 8.92
CA ASN A 457 -30.06 6.45 9.21
C ASN A 457 -29.19 5.76 8.14
N CYS A 458 -28.30 6.49 7.46
CA CYS A 458 -27.34 5.87 6.54
C CYS A 458 -26.25 5.05 7.30
N ASP A 459 -25.75 3.99 6.65
CA ASP A 459 -24.73 3.07 7.20
C ASP A 459 -23.35 3.75 7.35
N LEU A 460 -23.06 4.19 8.58
CA LEU A 460 -21.81 4.86 8.93
C LEU A 460 -20.58 3.95 8.84
N ILE A 461 -20.71 2.62 8.96
CA ILE A 461 -19.56 1.69 8.85
C ILE A 461 -19.05 1.69 7.41
N LYS A 462 -19.96 1.69 6.42
CA LYS A 462 -19.60 1.91 5.00
C LYS A 462 -19.01 3.30 4.78
N GLY A 463 -19.52 4.30 5.50
CA GLY A 463 -18.95 5.65 5.53
C GLY A 463 -17.51 5.67 6.02
N LEU A 464 -17.21 4.99 7.13
CA LEU A 464 -15.88 4.92 7.73
C LEU A 464 -14.86 4.33 6.75
N LYS A 465 -15.17 3.18 6.12
CA LYS A 465 -14.31 2.58 5.08
C LYS A 465 -14.08 3.51 3.89
N THR A 466 -15.07 4.31 3.53
CA THR A 466 -14.95 5.31 2.46
C THR A 466 -14.05 6.47 2.89
N SER A 467 -14.20 6.99 4.10
CA SER A 467 -13.36 8.09 4.63
C SER A 467 -11.89 7.69 4.73
N ILE A 468 -11.62 6.45 5.14
CA ILE A 468 -10.27 5.87 5.18
C ILE A 468 -9.68 5.80 3.77
N LYS A 469 -10.44 5.22 2.82
CA LYS A 469 -9.99 5.04 1.43
C LYS A 469 -9.62 6.34 0.73
N TYR A 470 -10.36 7.42 1.00
CA TYR A 470 -10.19 8.71 0.34
C TYR A 470 -9.50 9.74 1.24
N HIS A 471 -8.85 9.31 2.33
CA HIS A 471 -8.06 10.18 3.23
C HIS A 471 -8.82 11.43 3.69
N ARG A 472 -10.09 11.26 4.09
CA ARG A 472 -10.94 12.35 4.57
C ARG A 472 -10.89 12.40 6.09
N TYR A 473 -9.82 12.97 6.65
CA TYR A 473 -9.48 12.91 8.08
C TYR A 473 -10.58 13.48 8.99
N GLU A 474 -11.07 14.70 8.70
CA GLU A 474 -12.13 15.33 9.50
C GLU A 474 -13.43 14.50 9.53
N ILE A 475 -13.83 14.00 8.36
CA ILE A 475 -15.01 13.14 8.22
C ILE A 475 -14.76 11.80 8.91
N PHE A 476 -13.55 11.24 8.81
CA PHE A 476 -13.16 10.02 9.49
C PHE A 476 -13.29 10.19 11.01
N ASP A 477 -12.71 11.23 11.60
CA ASP A 477 -12.76 11.47 13.05
C ASP A 477 -14.21 11.64 13.53
N TRP A 478 -15.00 12.40 12.77
CA TRP A 478 -16.41 12.56 13.06
C TRP A 478 -17.14 11.20 13.00
N ILE A 479 -17.04 10.44 11.92
CA ILE A 479 -17.70 9.11 11.80
C ILE A 479 -17.22 8.18 12.91
N PHE A 480 -15.91 8.15 13.18
CA PHE A 480 -15.29 7.30 14.18
C PHE A 480 -15.78 7.63 15.60
N SER A 481 -16.03 8.91 15.90
CA SER A 481 -16.65 9.32 17.17
C SER A 481 -18.09 8.81 17.36
N GLN A 482 -18.80 8.51 16.27
CA GLN A 482 -20.19 8.04 16.31
C GLN A 482 -20.32 6.51 16.37
N ILE A 483 -19.25 5.75 16.07
CA ILE A 483 -19.29 4.28 15.99
C ILE A 483 -18.48 3.66 17.13
N LYS A 484 -19.04 2.64 17.79
CA LYS A 484 -18.26 1.71 18.64
C LYS A 484 -17.59 0.67 17.74
N CYS A 485 -16.37 0.94 17.29
CA CYS A 485 -15.71 0.07 16.31
C CYS A 485 -15.25 -1.27 16.92
N GLU A 486 -15.76 -2.37 16.38
CA GLU A 486 -15.22 -3.71 16.56
C GLU A 486 -14.09 -3.95 15.54
N HIS A 487 -12.88 -4.19 16.05
CA HIS A 487 -11.66 -4.80 15.51
C HIS A 487 -11.42 -5.16 14.01
N GLN A 488 -12.18 -4.76 12.98
CA GLN A 488 -11.90 -5.17 11.58
C GLN A 488 -11.65 -4.03 10.59
N GLU A 489 -12.16 -2.82 10.87
CA GLU A 489 -12.07 -1.68 9.94
C GLU A 489 -10.64 -1.14 9.76
N TYR A 490 -9.75 -1.33 10.74
CA TYR A 490 -8.36 -0.88 10.65
C TYR A 490 -7.60 -1.52 9.46
N LYS A 491 -8.03 -2.69 8.98
CA LYS A 491 -7.46 -3.33 7.77
C LYS A 491 -7.64 -2.44 6.54
N ALA A 492 -8.69 -1.62 6.49
CA ALA A 492 -8.87 -0.63 5.45
C ALA A 492 -7.79 0.47 5.51
N CYS A 493 -7.34 0.85 6.71
CA CYS A 493 -6.27 1.84 6.87
C CYS A 493 -4.98 1.35 6.23
N ILE A 494 -4.64 0.09 6.47
CA ILE A 494 -3.48 -0.56 5.87
C ILE A 494 -3.64 -0.64 4.35
N LYS A 495 -4.80 -1.11 3.89
CA LYS A 495 -5.08 -1.31 2.46
C LYS A 495 -4.93 -0.01 1.65
N TYR A 496 -5.32 1.12 2.24
CA TYR A 496 -5.30 2.41 1.57
C TYR A 496 -4.15 3.30 2.04
N ASN A 497 -3.19 2.77 2.81
CA ASN A 497 -2.06 3.52 3.34
C ASN A 497 -2.46 4.78 4.15
N ASN A 498 -3.58 4.72 4.85
CA ASN A 498 -4.08 5.80 5.70
C ASN A 498 -3.55 5.64 7.12
N LEU A 499 -2.33 6.13 7.33
CA LEU A 499 -1.61 6.03 8.60
C LEU A 499 -2.26 6.85 9.72
N TYR A 500 -2.87 7.99 9.38
CA TYR A 500 -3.64 8.80 10.33
C TYR A 500 -4.77 7.99 10.96
N ALA A 501 -5.63 7.39 10.13
CA ALA A 501 -6.73 6.57 10.62
C ALA A 501 -6.23 5.37 11.42
N LEU A 502 -5.14 4.73 10.98
CA LEU A 502 -4.53 3.63 11.71
C LEU A 502 -4.06 4.06 13.11
N ARG A 503 -3.41 5.23 13.23
CA ARG A 503 -3.00 5.81 14.50
C ARG A 503 -4.18 6.01 15.43
N VAL A 504 -5.30 6.52 14.92
CA VAL A 504 -6.51 6.71 15.73
C VAL A 504 -7.06 5.37 16.22
N PHE A 505 -7.10 4.34 15.37
CA PHE A 505 -7.52 2.99 15.78
C PHE A 505 -6.60 2.40 16.86
N VAL A 506 -5.28 2.50 16.67
CA VAL A 506 -4.28 1.97 17.63
C VAL A 506 -4.33 2.74 18.95
N GLY A 507 -4.47 4.07 18.92
CA GLY A 507 -4.63 4.92 20.10
C GLY A 507 -5.89 4.61 20.92
N LYS A 508 -6.89 3.96 20.34
CA LYS A 508 -8.06 3.41 21.04
C LYS A 508 -7.85 2.01 21.61
N GLY A 509 -6.63 1.46 21.54
CA GLY A 509 -6.27 0.15 22.08
C GLY A 509 -6.58 -1.02 21.15
N ILE A 510 -6.77 -0.79 19.85
CA ILE A 510 -6.96 -1.89 18.88
C ILE A 510 -5.63 -2.60 18.61
N ILE A 511 -5.63 -3.90 18.84
CA ILE A 511 -4.48 -4.79 18.60
C ILE A 511 -4.43 -5.16 17.10
N LEU A 512 -3.28 -4.91 16.47
CA LEU A 512 -3.03 -5.30 15.08
C LEU A 512 -2.75 -6.81 14.98
N GLN A 513 -3.29 -7.45 13.94
CA GLN A 513 -3.08 -8.87 13.67
C GLN A 513 -1.87 -9.12 12.75
N GLU A 514 -1.30 -10.31 12.76
CA GLU A 514 -0.20 -10.72 11.87
C GLU A 514 -0.55 -10.59 10.38
N SER A 515 -1.83 -10.77 10.00
CA SER A 515 -2.36 -10.54 8.64
C SER A 515 -2.14 -9.11 8.10
N CYS A 516 -1.76 -8.16 8.97
CA CYS A 516 -1.41 -6.80 8.58
C CYS A 516 -0.14 -6.76 7.71
N TYR A 517 0.80 -7.71 7.89
CA TYR A 517 2.03 -7.77 7.09
C TYR A 517 1.75 -8.01 5.62
N GLU A 518 0.86 -8.95 5.30
CA GLU A 518 0.46 -9.25 3.92
C GLU A 518 -0.14 -8.00 3.25
N LEU A 519 -1.05 -7.32 3.95
CA LEU A 519 -1.69 -6.11 3.45
C LEU A 519 -0.68 -4.94 3.31
N ALA A 520 0.25 -4.78 4.24
CA ALA A 520 1.26 -3.73 4.19
C ALA A 520 2.25 -3.96 3.04
N SER A 521 2.68 -5.22 2.85
CA SER A 521 3.57 -5.65 1.75
C SER A 521 2.94 -5.44 0.39
N CYS A 522 1.66 -5.79 0.26
CA CYS A 522 0.88 -5.53 -0.94
C CYS A 522 0.85 -4.05 -1.35
N ASN A 523 0.93 -3.11 -0.41
CA ASN A 523 0.73 -1.69 -0.68
C ASN A 523 2.01 -0.84 -0.58
N CYS A 524 3.20 -1.47 -0.57
CA CYS A 524 4.49 -0.80 -0.39
C CYS A 524 4.56 0.07 0.88
N CYS A 525 3.83 -0.31 1.93
CA CYS A 525 3.83 0.50 3.14
C CYS A 525 5.00 0.09 4.05
N LEU A 526 6.23 0.45 3.64
CA LEU A 526 7.45 0.17 4.41
C LEU A 526 7.35 0.71 5.84
N VAL A 527 6.78 1.91 5.98
CA VAL A 527 6.44 2.51 7.27
C VAL A 527 5.67 1.50 8.10
N LEU A 528 4.52 1.06 7.63
CA LEU A 528 3.67 0.14 8.39
C LEU A 528 4.36 -1.20 8.67
N LEU A 529 5.20 -1.70 7.78
CA LEU A 529 5.97 -2.91 8.05
C LEU A 529 6.95 -2.71 9.22
N LYS A 530 7.66 -1.58 9.26
CA LYS A 530 8.49 -1.19 10.39
C LYS A 530 7.64 -1.05 11.67
N ILE A 531 6.45 -0.48 11.56
CA ILE A 531 5.48 -0.37 12.66
C ILE A 531 5.09 -1.75 13.21
N LEU A 532 4.66 -2.66 12.34
CA LEU A 532 4.24 -4.01 12.71
C LEU A 532 5.37 -4.81 13.37
N HIS A 533 6.60 -4.63 12.87
CA HIS A 533 7.78 -5.28 13.45
C HIS A 533 8.14 -4.71 14.81
N ALA A 534 8.04 -3.40 14.99
CA ALA A 534 8.25 -2.77 16.29
C ALA A 534 7.22 -3.28 17.32
N PHE A 535 5.98 -3.58 16.92
CA PHE A 535 5.00 -4.25 17.79
C PHE A 535 5.32 -5.72 18.13
N GLY A 536 6.45 -6.26 17.66
CA GLY A 536 6.84 -7.66 17.90
C GLY A 536 6.00 -8.68 17.16
N LEU A 537 5.17 -8.25 16.21
CA LEU A 537 4.38 -9.16 15.37
C LEU A 537 5.31 -9.84 14.36
N VAL A 538 5.08 -11.14 14.12
CA VAL A 538 5.80 -11.92 13.11
C VAL A 538 4.83 -12.26 11.97
N PRO A 539 5.21 -12.08 10.70
CA PRO A 539 4.38 -12.48 9.57
C PRO A 539 4.20 -14.01 9.53
N ASN A 540 2.96 -14.49 9.43
CA ASN A 540 2.65 -15.92 9.26
C ASN A 540 3.10 -16.43 7.88
N GLU A 541 2.83 -15.67 6.82
CA GLU A 541 3.17 -16.00 5.43
C GLU A 541 4.23 -15.03 4.89
N ILE A 542 5.41 -15.03 5.51
CA ILE A 542 6.49 -14.09 5.12
C ILE A 542 6.89 -14.26 3.65
N ILE A 543 6.86 -15.49 3.13
CA ILE A 543 7.22 -15.75 1.75
C ILE A 543 6.24 -15.09 0.77
N ASP A 544 4.94 -15.12 1.06
CA ASP A 544 3.94 -14.47 0.21
C ASP A 544 4.08 -12.95 0.25
N CYS A 545 4.42 -12.39 1.43
CA CYS A 545 4.76 -10.98 1.58
C CYS A 545 5.96 -10.59 0.71
N ILE A 546 7.02 -11.40 0.71
CA ILE A 546 8.23 -11.18 -0.10
C ILE A 546 7.92 -11.33 -1.59
N ILE A 547 7.24 -12.40 -2.01
CA ILE A 547 6.86 -12.65 -3.42
C ILE A 547 6.04 -11.48 -3.97
N GLN A 548 5.05 -11.02 -3.22
CA GLN A 548 4.22 -9.88 -3.63
C GLN A 548 5.04 -8.60 -3.75
N SER A 549 5.97 -8.36 -2.82
CA SER A 549 6.86 -7.19 -2.85
C SER A 549 7.79 -7.23 -4.06
N ILE A 550 8.35 -8.40 -4.38
CA ILE A 550 9.18 -8.62 -5.57
C ILE A 550 8.38 -8.38 -6.86
N LYS A 551 7.20 -8.98 -6.99
CA LYS A 551 6.33 -8.82 -8.17
C LYS A 551 5.91 -7.37 -8.42
N LYS A 552 5.93 -6.53 -7.39
CA LYS A 552 5.58 -5.11 -7.46
C LYS A 552 6.78 -4.16 -7.52
N GLY A 553 8.01 -4.66 -7.46
CA GLY A 553 9.21 -3.82 -7.52
C GLY A 553 9.59 -3.14 -6.20
N TYR A 554 9.04 -3.57 -5.07
CA TYR A 554 9.19 -2.90 -3.77
C TYR A 554 10.49 -3.30 -3.07
N HIS A 555 11.63 -2.86 -3.60
CA HIS A 555 12.97 -3.25 -3.14
C HIS A 555 13.22 -2.99 -1.65
N GLN A 556 12.80 -1.83 -1.11
CA GLN A 556 12.95 -1.52 0.32
C GLN A 556 12.13 -2.45 1.22
N THR A 557 10.97 -2.89 0.75
CA THR A 557 10.13 -3.86 1.46
C THR A 557 10.79 -5.23 1.47
N VAL A 558 11.37 -5.64 0.34
CA VAL A 558 12.15 -6.88 0.23
C VAL A 558 13.35 -6.82 1.17
N GLU A 559 14.10 -5.72 1.16
CA GLU A 559 15.25 -5.49 2.05
C GLU A 559 14.85 -5.60 3.52
N PHE A 560 13.75 -4.94 3.89
CA PHE A 560 13.21 -5.00 5.24
C PHE A 560 12.93 -6.42 5.70
N PHE A 561 12.30 -7.26 4.87
CA PHE A 561 12.03 -8.64 5.25
C PHE A 561 13.30 -9.48 5.39
N LEU A 562 14.24 -9.32 4.46
CA LEU A 562 15.51 -10.05 4.46
C LEU A 562 16.38 -9.70 5.68
N GLN A 563 16.42 -8.42 6.06
CA GLN A 563 17.21 -7.95 7.20
C GLN A 563 16.58 -8.31 8.55
N ASN A 564 15.25 -8.15 8.70
CA ASN A 564 14.57 -8.29 10.00
C ASN A 564 14.08 -9.71 10.29
N PHE A 565 13.95 -10.58 9.27
CA PHE A 565 13.49 -11.96 9.43
C PHE A 565 14.37 -13.01 8.71
N PRO A 566 15.70 -12.99 8.91
CA PRO A 566 16.62 -13.86 8.15
C PRO A 566 16.38 -15.36 8.44
N LYS A 567 15.99 -15.70 9.66
CA LYS A 567 15.70 -17.10 10.05
C LYS A 567 14.51 -17.66 9.29
N GLN A 568 13.42 -16.90 9.21
CA GLN A 568 12.21 -17.29 8.50
C GLN A 568 12.45 -17.36 7.00
N CYS A 569 13.21 -16.41 6.44
CA CYS A 569 13.59 -16.41 5.03
C CYS A 569 14.43 -17.66 4.66
N SER A 570 15.35 -18.07 5.53
CA SER A 570 16.22 -19.24 5.30
C SER A 570 15.48 -20.59 5.22
N GLN A 571 14.23 -20.67 5.69
CA GLN A 571 13.42 -21.89 5.64
C GLN A 571 12.87 -22.18 4.24
N TYR A 572 12.88 -21.18 3.36
CA TYR A 572 12.35 -21.30 2.01
C TYR A 572 13.48 -21.29 0.99
N ASN A 573 13.33 -22.11 -0.06
CA ASN A 573 14.20 -21.98 -1.22
C ASN A 573 13.76 -20.78 -2.07
N LEU A 574 14.32 -19.61 -1.78
CA LEU A 574 13.98 -18.37 -2.46
C LEU A 574 14.67 -18.23 -3.84
N SER A 575 15.48 -19.21 -4.28
CA SER A 575 16.24 -19.14 -5.53
C SER A 575 15.35 -19.00 -6.77
N SER A 576 14.15 -19.60 -6.75
CA SER A 576 13.16 -19.48 -7.83
C SER A 576 12.53 -18.09 -7.95
N LEU A 577 12.63 -17.25 -6.90
CA LEU A 577 12.05 -15.90 -6.90
C LEU A 577 12.91 -14.89 -7.66
N LEU A 578 14.17 -15.22 -7.94
CA LEU A 578 15.13 -14.30 -8.56
C LEU A 578 14.81 -13.99 -10.02
N TYR A 579 14.06 -14.84 -10.72
CA TYR A 579 13.62 -14.58 -12.08
C TYR A 579 12.54 -13.49 -12.14
N ILE A 580 11.72 -13.37 -11.10
CA ILE A 580 10.62 -12.40 -11.05
C ILE A 580 11.11 -10.96 -11.24
N PRO A 581 12.11 -10.43 -10.49
CA PRO A 581 12.59 -9.08 -10.71
C PRO A 581 13.27 -8.91 -12.07
N ILE A 582 13.86 -9.97 -12.65
CA ILE A 582 14.49 -9.91 -13.99
C ILE A 582 13.42 -9.82 -15.07
N GLU A 583 12.40 -10.69 -15.02
CA GLU A 583 11.27 -10.69 -15.94
C GLU A 583 10.46 -9.39 -15.88
N MET A 584 10.30 -8.83 -14.68
CA MET A 584 9.58 -7.58 -14.46
C MET A 584 10.46 -6.33 -14.67
N ASN A 585 11.76 -6.50 -14.88
CA ASN A 585 12.77 -5.44 -15.00
C ASN A 585 12.82 -4.50 -13.78
N PHE A 586 13.09 -5.06 -12.60
CA PHE A 586 13.29 -4.35 -11.33
C PHE A 586 14.73 -4.52 -10.80
N PRO A 587 15.72 -3.76 -11.33
CA PRO A 587 17.12 -3.87 -10.94
C PRO A 587 17.35 -3.69 -9.44
N GLN A 588 16.70 -2.72 -8.79
CA GLN A 588 16.89 -2.47 -7.36
C GLN A 588 16.43 -3.65 -6.49
N VAL A 589 15.37 -4.35 -6.90
CA VAL A 589 14.91 -5.55 -6.20
C VAL A 589 15.93 -6.67 -6.35
N LEU A 590 16.42 -6.90 -7.58
CA LEU A 590 17.46 -7.90 -7.83
C LEU A 590 18.70 -7.61 -6.98
N LYS A 591 19.09 -6.34 -6.90
CA LYS A 591 20.29 -5.90 -6.16
C LYS A 591 20.16 -6.23 -4.68
N VAL A 592 19.06 -5.83 -4.05
CA VAL A 592 18.76 -6.13 -2.65
C VAL A 592 18.78 -7.65 -2.38
N MET A 593 18.22 -8.44 -3.30
CA MET A 593 18.20 -9.91 -3.17
C MET A 593 19.63 -10.49 -3.24
N ILE A 594 20.44 -10.07 -4.20
CA ILE A 594 21.85 -10.50 -4.35
C ILE A 594 22.67 -10.07 -3.12
N ASP A 595 22.64 -8.79 -2.78
CA ASP A 595 23.44 -8.17 -1.71
C ASP A 595 23.11 -8.77 -0.33
N SER A 596 21.89 -9.28 -0.13
CA SER A 596 21.49 -9.91 1.13
C SER A 596 22.25 -11.20 1.47
N GLY A 597 22.87 -11.85 0.47
CA GLY A 597 23.56 -13.15 0.63
C GLY A 597 22.66 -14.32 1.04
N MET A 598 21.36 -14.11 1.22
CA MET A 598 20.38 -15.15 1.60
C MET A 598 19.98 -16.06 0.43
N PHE A 599 20.30 -15.65 -0.80
CA PHE A 599 19.96 -16.36 -2.02
C PHE A 599 21.22 -17.03 -2.55
N TYR A 600 21.33 -18.35 -2.44
CA TYR A 600 22.30 -19.09 -3.24
C TYR A 600 21.77 -19.17 -4.67
N ILE A 601 22.33 -18.36 -5.55
CA ILE A 601 21.83 -18.17 -6.91
C ILE A 601 22.76 -18.86 -7.87
N ASN A 602 22.22 -19.79 -8.65
CA ASN A 602 22.86 -20.19 -9.89
C ASN A 602 22.26 -19.34 -11.02
N ILE A 603 22.94 -18.22 -11.32
CA ILE A 603 22.57 -17.23 -12.35
C ILE A 603 22.58 -17.79 -13.78
N ASN A 604 22.97 -19.05 -13.96
CA ASN A 604 22.97 -19.73 -15.26
C ASN A 604 21.79 -20.68 -15.43
N VAL A 605 20.94 -20.87 -14.41
CA VAL A 605 19.81 -21.80 -14.53
C VAL A 605 18.79 -21.23 -15.54
N PRO A 606 18.33 -22.03 -16.52
CA PRO A 606 17.28 -21.60 -17.43
C PRO A 606 15.91 -21.48 -16.74
N HIS A 607 15.10 -20.52 -17.16
CA HIS A 607 13.71 -20.34 -16.76
C HIS A 607 12.75 -20.87 -17.85
N LEU A 608 11.60 -20.22 -18.04
CA LEU A 608 10.68 -20.46 -19.16
C LEU A 608 11.42 -20.28 -20.51
N ASP A 609 11.05 -21.11 -21.49
CA ASP A 609 11.68 -21.18 -22.83
C ASP A 609 13.20 -21.43 -22.80
N ASP A 610 13.68 -22.03 -21.71
CA ASP A 610 15.09 -22.21 -21.37
C ASP A 610 15.92 -20.91 -21.37
N ASP A 611 15.28 -19.74 -21.22
CA ASP A 611 16.02 -18.48 -21.14
C ASP A 611 16.83 -18.38 -19.83
N THR A 612 18.13 -18.09 -19.93
CA THR A 612 18.95 -17.73 -18.77
C THR A 612 18.61 -16.33 -18.27
N PRO A 613 18.90 -15.99 -16.99
CA PRO A 613 18.76 -14.64 -16.43
C PRO A 613 19.36 -13.55 -17.34
N LEU A 614 20.55 -13.80 -17.88
CA LEU A 614 21.22 -12.87 -18.80
C LEU A 614 20.41 -12.67 -20.09
N ILE A 615 19.87 -13.75 -20.67
CA ILE A 615 19.01 -13.68 -21.86
C ILE A 615 17.73 -12.88 -21.56
N ILE A 616 17.08 -13.10 -20.42
CA ILE A 616 15.87 -12.35 -20.04
C ILE A 616 16.21 -10.85 -19.92
N ALA A 617 17.30 -10.48 -19.25
CA ALA A 617 17.73 -9.09 -19.12
C ALA A 617 17.98 -8.41 -20.48
N VAL A 618 18.60 -9.13 -21.43
CA VAL A 618 18.79 -8.65 -22.80
C VAL A 618 17.46 -8.49 -23.54
N LYS A 619 16.53 -9.46 -23.42
CA LYS A 619 15.17 -9.35 -24.01
C LYS A 619 14.38 -8.17 -23.48
N LYS A 620 14.65 -7.75 -22.23
CA LYS A 620 14.07 -6.55 -21.59
C LYS A 620 14.79 -5.25 -21.97
N GLU A 621 15.88 -5.34 -22.74
CA GLU A 621 16.70 -4.21 -23.19
C GLU A 621 17.26 -3.35 -22.03
N SER A 622 17.43 -3.97 -20.87
CA SER A 622 17.86 -3.30 -19.63
C SER A 622 19.35 -3.43 -19.41
N LEU A 623 20.11 -2.38 -19.75
CA LEU A 623 21.56 -2.34 -19.58
C LEU A 623 21.97 -2.51 -18.11
N GLU A 624 21.25 -1.86 -17.19
CA GLU A 624 21.51 -1.95 -15.75
C GLU A 624 21.37 -3.40 -15.25
N MET A 625 20.31 -4.11 -15.67
CA MET A 625 20.10 -5.50 -15.32
C MET A 625 21.20 -6.41 -15.90
N VAL A 626 21.61 -6.15 -17.14
CA VAL A 626 22.73 -6.87 -17.78
C VAL A 626 24.02 -6.65 -17.00
N GLU A 627 24.35 -5.42 -16.64
CA GLU A 627 25.55 -5.11 -15.86
C GLU A 627 25.56 -5.80 -14.50
N MET A 628 24.43 -5.81 -13.80
CA MET A 628 24.30 -6.51 -12.53
C MET A 628 24.56 -8.01 -12.66
N ILE A 629 23.94 -8.68 -13.64
CA ILE A 629 24.11 -10.12 -13.86
C ILE A 629 25.53 -10.45 -14.30
N LEU A 630 26.15 -9.61 -15.13
CA LEU A 630 27.54 -9.81 -15.58
C LEU A 630 28.59 -9.63 -14.47
N ASN A 631 28.24 -8.95 -13.38
CA ASN A 631 29.14 -8.78 -12.23
C ASN A 631 29.13 -9.99 -11.28
N GLU A 632 28.21 -10.93 -11.46
CA GLU A 632 28.11 -12.12 -10.64
C GLU A 632 29.19 -13.16 -10.98
N LYS A 633 29.61 -13.91 -9.95
CA LYS A 633 30.66 -14.92 -10.11
C LYS A 633 30.15 -16.12 -10.90
N ASN A 634 30.99 -16.64 -11.79
CA ASN A 634 30.72 -17.83 -12.62
C ASN A 634 29.54 -17.66 -13.60
N ILE A 635 29.26 -16.44 -14.07
CA ILE A 635 28.31 -16.22 -15.18
C ILE A 635 28.77 -16.93 -16.45
N ASP A 636 27.90 -17.72 -17.06
CA ASP A 636 28.10 -18.25 -18.42
C ASP A 636 27.37 -17.36 -19.42
N VAL A 637 28.14 -16.53 -20.12
CA VAL A 637 27.63 -15.57 -21.09
C VAL A 637 27.27 -16.19 -22.45
N ASN A 638 27.65 -17.45 -22.67
CA ASN A 638 27.46 -18.16 -23.94
C ASN A 638 26.37 -19.23 -23.88
N GLU A 639 25.68 -19.37 -22.74
CA GLU A 639 24.51 -20.21 -22.62
C GLU A 639 23.42 -19.84 -23.63
N VAL A 640 22.70 -20.85 -24.08
CA VAL A 640 21.65 -20.73 -25.09
C VAL A 640 20.29 -21.00 -24.50
N ASN A 641 19.28 -20.32 -25.01
CA ASN A 641 17.89 -20.65 -24.70
C ASN A 641 17.33 -21.78 -25.59
N GLY A 642 16.05 -22.08 -25.44
CA GLY A 642 15.36 -23.15 -26.18
C GLY A 642 15.29 -22.90 -27.70
N ASN A 643 15.54 -21.67 -28.15
CA ASN A 643 15.70 -21.33 -29.57
C ASN A 643 17.16 -21.38 -30.02
N ASN A 644 18.06 -21.96 -29.23
CA ASN A 644 19.50 -22.00 -29.46
C ASN A 644 20.14 -20.60 -29.59
N LEU A 645 19.56 -19.54 -29.03
CA LEU A 645 20.13 -18.18 -29.10
C LEU A 645 20.87 -17.82 -27.83
N THR A 646 22.05 -17.20 -27.95
CA THR A 646 22.75 -16.58 -26.81
C THR A 646 22.28 -15.17 -26.52
N ALA A 647 22.65 -14.64 -25.36
CA ALA A 647 22.42 -13.25 -24.99
C ALA A 647 22.97 -12.26 -26.05
N LEU A 648 24.16 -12.52 -26.60
CA LEU A 648 24.75 -11.67 -27.65
C LEU A 648 23.95 -11.72 -28.96
N MET A 649 23.45 -12.90 -29.35
CA MET A 649 22.62 -13.06 -30.54
C MET A 649 21.30 -12.27 -30.42
N ILE A 650 20.65 -12.34 -29.26
CA ILE A 650 19.41 -11.61 -28.98
C ILE A 650 19.66 -10.09 -28.95
N ALA A 651 20.77 -9.64 -28.35
CA ALA A 651 21.13 -8.22 -28.35
C ALA A 651 21.33 -7.67 -29.79
N CYS A 652 21.90 -8.49 -30.68
CA CYS A 652 22.04 -8.19 -32.10
C CYS A 652 20.71 -8.20 -32.86
N GLU A 653 19.80 -9.12 -32.52
CA GLU A 653 18.43 -9.16 -33.08
C GLU A 653 17.63 -7.91 -32.68
N LYS A 654 17.83 -7.40 -31.47
CA LYS A 654 17.18 -6.19 -30.95
C LYS A 654 17.83 -4.89 -31.41
N GLY A 655 19.07 -4.93 -31.90
CA GLY A 655 19.79 -3.74 -32.34
C GLY A 655 20.27 -2.83 -31.20
N ASN A 656 20.35 -3.34 -29.96
CA ASN A 656 20.76 -2.55 -28.81
C ASN A 656 22.29 -2.44 -28.72
N GLU A 657 22.84 -1.39 -29.34
CA GLU A 657 24.29 -1.17 -29.46
C GLU A 657 25.01 -1.12 -28.10
N LYS A 658 24.37 -0.57 -27.06
CA LYS A 658 24.97 -0.45 -25.73
C LYS A 658 25.16 -1.83 -25.08
N ILE A 659 24.12 -2.65 -25.11
CA ILE A 659 24.17 -4.02 -24.57
C ILE A 659 25.16 -4.88 -25.36
N VAL A 660 25.18 -4.76 -26.70
CA VAL A 660 26.17 -5.49 -27.53
C VAL A 660 27.59 -5.12 -27.14
N LYS A 661 27.90 -3.82 -27.02
CA LYS A 661 29.24 -3.39 -26.59
C LYS A 661 29.62 -3.95 -25.23
N ARG A 662 28.71 -3.88 -24.26
CA ARG A 662 28.94 -4.38 -22.91
C ARG A 662 29.19 -5.89 -22.88
N LEU A 663 28.39 -6.68 -23.59
CA LEU A 663 28.57 -8.14 -23.68
C LEU A 663 29.90 -8.52 -24.34
N VAL A 664 30.31 -7.80 -25.39
CA VAL A 664 31.57 -8.04 -26.13
C VAL A 664 32.82 -7.69 -25.30
N GLU A 665 32.68 -6.89 -24.25
CA GLU A 665 33.75 -6.59 -23.30
C GLU A 665 33.95 -7.67 -22.25
N VAL A 666 33.03 -8.64 -22.13
CA VAL A 666 33.18 -9.75 -21.18
C VAL A 666 34.27 -10.70 -21.69
N PRO A 667 35.29 -11.04 -20.89
CA PRO A 667 36.44 -11.84 -21.36
C PRO A 667 36.07 -13.19 -21.99
N ASP A 668 35.05 -13.86 -21.47
CA ASP A 668 34.68 -15.22 -21.87
C ASP A 668 33.66 -15.27 -23.02
N ILE A 669 33.28 -14.13 -23.61
CA ILE A 669 32.28 -14.07 -24.68
C ILE A 669 32.78 -14.72 -25.99
N ASP A 670 32.02 -15.65 -26.54
CA ASP A 670 32.32 -16.27 -27.84
C ASP A 670 31.61 -15.54 -28.99
N LEU A 671 32.36 -14.69 -29.69
CA LEU A 671 31.86 -13.96 -30.87
C LEU A 671 31.66 -14.87 -32.10
N PHE A 672 32.23 -16.07 -32.10
CA PHE A 672 32.21 -17.02 -33.21
C PHE A 672 31.17 -18.11 -33.03
N LEU A 673 30.47 -18.15 -31.90
CA LEU A 673 29.42 -19.12 -31.67
C LEU A 673 28.36 -19.04 -32.77
N LYS A 674 28.09 -20.19 -33.39
CA LYS A 674 27.13 -20.35 -34.49
C LYS A 674 25.97 -21.18 -34.02
N LYS A 675 24.76 -20.68 -34.23
CA LYS A 675 23.52 -21.39 -33.97
C LYS A 675 22.58 -21.15 -35.14
N ASP A 676 21.97 -22.22 -35.65
CA ASP A 676 21.29 -22.25 -36.96
C ASP A 676 22.12 -21.64 -38.09
N SER A 677 23.43 -21.90 -38.09
CA SER A 677 24.44 -21.37 -39.03
C SER A 677 24.67 -19.85 -38.99
N LEU A 678 24.03 -19.12 -38.09
CA LEU A 678 24.20 -17.67 -37.93
C LEU A 678 25.07 -17.35 -36.70
N THR A 679 26.02 -16.43 -36.88
CA THR A 679 26.71 -15.76 -35.77
C THR A 679 25.92 -14.53 -35.35
N ALA A 680 26.19 -14.00 -34.15
CA ALA A 680 25.61 -12.73 -33.71
C ALA A 680 25.84 -11.58 -34.71
N ALA A 681 27.01 -11.53 -35.35
CA ALA A 681 27.30 -10.56 -36.41
C ALA A 681 26.37 -10.75 -37.62
N LYS A 682 26.13 -11.99 -38.04
CA LYS A 682 25.23 -12.26 -39.18
C LYS A 682 23.77 -11.93 -38.85
N ILE A 683 23.34 -12.17 -37.61
CA ILE A 683 22.01 -11.74 -37.12
C ILE A 683 21.86 -10.22 -37.21
N ALA A 684 22.85 -9.45 -36.72
CA ALA A 684 22.84 -7.99 -36.81
C ALA A 684 22.78 -7.50 -38.27
N SER A 685 23.49 -8.16 -39.18
CA SER A 685 23.45 -7.86 -40.62
C SER A 685 22.08 -8.16 -41.23
N ASN A 686 21.44 -9.28 -40.87
CA ASN A 686 20.14 -9.66 -41.41
C ASN A 686 19.03 -8.70 -40.95
N HIS A 687 19.16 -8.10 -39.77
CA HIS A 687 18.22 -7.11 -39.22
C HIS A 687 18.57 -5.66 -39.61
N GLY A 688 19.63 -5.43 -40.40
CA GLY A 688 20.02 -4.09 -40.88
C GLY A 688 20.82 -3.24 -39.89
N PHE A 689 21.30 -3.80 -38.79
CA PHE A 689 22.09 -3.08 -37.78
C PHE A 689 23.58 -3.00 -38.14
N PHE A 690 23.90 -2.23 -39.18
CA PHE A 690 25.26 -2.15 -39.76
C PHE A 690 26.35 -1.65 -38.78
N LYS A 691 26.01 -0.76 -37.84
CA LYS A 691 26.96 -0.29 -36.82
C LYS A 691 27.38 -1.42 -35.87
N ILE A 692 26.43 -2.24 -35.44
CA ILE A 692 26.69 -3.41 -34.60
C ILE A 692 27.49 -4.45 -35.38
N TYR A 693 27.09 -4.72 -36.64
CA TYR A 693 27.83 -5.65 -37.51
C TYR A 693 29.30 -5.23 -37.69
N SER A 694 29.55 -3.97 -38.05
CA SER A 694 30.91 -3.45 -38.24
C SER A 694 31.74 -3.52 -36.96
N PHE A 695 31.16 -3.16 -35.82
CA PHE A 695 31.81 -3.30 -34.51
C PHE A 695 32.20 -4.75 -34.18
N LEU A 696 31.28 -5.70 -34.36
CA LEU A 696 31.56 -7.13 -34.12
C LEU A 696 32.62 -7.67 -35.07
N MET A 697 32.58 -7.32 -36.35
CA MET A 697 33.59 -7.74 -37.32
C MET A 697 34.97 -7.18 -36.99
N GLU A 698 35.06 -5.95 -36.48
CA GLU A 698 36.32 -5.37 -36.02
C GLU A 698 36.89 -6.16 -34.82
N LYS A 699 36.04 -6.47 -33.83
CA LYS A 699 36.44 -7.24 -32.64
C LYS A 699 36.85 -8.67 -32.98
N MET A 700 36.10 -9.37 -33.83
CA MET A 700 36.45 -10.71 -34.31
C MET A 700 37.80 -10.73 -35.04
N LYS A 701 38.10 -9.73 -35.89
CA LYS A 701 39.40 -9.61 -36.57
C LYS A 701 40.56 -9.36 -35.62
N LYS A 702 40.33 -8.65 -34.50
CA LYS A 702 41.34 -8.41 -33.46
C LYS A 702 41.64 -9.66 -32.66
N ILE A 703 40.67 -10.57 -32.45
CA ILE A 703 40.88 -11.84 -31.74
C ILE A 703 41.60 -12.89 -32.63
N GLN A 704 41.42 -12.81 -33.95
CA GLN A 704 42.09 -13.71 -34.91
C GLN A 704 43.55 -13.33 -35.22
N LYS A 705 44.01 -12.16 -34.78
CA LYS A 705 45.40 -11.68 -34.92
C LYS A 705 46.10 -11.82 -33.59
#